data_AF-A0A944S238-F1
#
_entry.id   AF-A0A944S238-F1
#
_cell.length_a   1.000
_cell.length_b   1.000
_cell.length_c   1.000
_cell.angle_alpha   90.00
_cell.angle_beta   90.00
_cell.angle_gamma   90.00
#
_symmetry.space_group_name_H-M   'P 1'
#
loop_
_entity.id
_entity.type
_entity.pdbx_description
1 polymer ?
#
loop_
_entity_poly.entity_id
_entity_poly.type
_entity_poly.pdbx_seq_one_letter_code
_entity_poly.pdbx_strand_id
1 'polypeptide(L)'
;MRPVTPTRVSGRFGTIVATLAASLWLGACAVQSPEVPRLEFTVSVSVANDTTTIAEVASDRSEFLEISDDALGINFSTEFGVDSRQEVGDRLSVTPQANSFATQLGTISLPGADVPAIPPITLSQLLGQTIESGTTLPILPAQTIDTGIDVPLESVTSLVIESGGIILDVTNTFPVDLENVVFSLVDVGNGNRLIDSINMGTIAANGGSSSDSFDLAGETISGDLELGISAGTAQGTNVTIQGNPGIEFGLEVLPLEVTEATARISQQEFSADQTLDFPDDRIQVTEALISEGGLTFRVTNEIPVIMELEFTLSDLQDASGTSQTFLIDSLGSEPREVTFDLRNNRFAPADPLALQLSYAARTIDSGGEVTIRSDGEIIVEAITEQLTFSRVAGILDNLEIEIPEQTQTIDFPQGLDNVALAETELAVYVTSAVGFNSGITLDIRGTNSAGQSASLLVDEVFPAGSPESPQTIIIRPEAAELTDFLNLLPTSVTVTPSVFVGDGISEEVIEPSHWVQVDSVQFRAPAAFQVREATQIQPDPVRRTFTDDEARDRISSNVRSAGVRTTIENHVPLAVGVRLFVGATEATVYTNPTLVIPPLDEPAFAVSAAPFDGSRVSASAFNTQNVTLTKDDILKLLEPVYYTGIQIAIDGTDGDVALAGSDYVVVQAGSQIILELNKDLVD
;
A
#
# COMPACT_ATOMS: atom_id res chain seq x y z
N MET A 1 64.84 -17.06 -22.10
CA MET A 1 66.21 -16.78 -21.62
C MET A 1 66.67 -17.89 -20.68
N ARG A 2 67.31 -18.94 -21.22
CA ARG A 2 68.39 -19.79 -20.66
C ARG A 2 68.44 -21.08 -21.50
N PRO A 3 69.61 -21.44 -22.06
CA PRO A 3 69.74 -22.47 -23.10
C PRO A 3 70.27 -23.80 -22.55
N VAL A 4 70.02 -24.91 -23.26
CA VAL A 4 70.82 -26.14 -23.14
C VAL A 4 71.12 -26.67 -24.55
N THR A 5 72.41 -26.87 -24.78
CA THR A 5 73.11 -27.29 -26.01
C THR A 5 72.98 -28.81 -26.30
N PRO A 6 73.42 -29.28 -27.48
CA PRO A 6 72.89 -30.48 -28.14
C PRO A 6 73.76 -31.73 -27.98
N THR A 7 73.14 -32.90 -28.17
CA THR A 7 73.79 -34.21 -28.23
C THR A 7 74.09 -34.62 -29.68
N ARG A 8 75.37 -34.86 -29.98
CA ARG A 8 75.86 -35.65 -31.11
C ARG A 8 75.69 -37.13 -30.82
N VAL A 9 75.26 -37.92 -31.81
CA VAL A 9 75.62 -39.34 -31.90
C VAL A 9 76.09 -39.66 -33.33
N SER A 10 77.25 -40.29 -33.39
CA SER A 10 77.96 -40.81 -34.55
C SER A 10 77.81 -42.33 -34.64
N GLY A 11 77.74 -42.88 -35.86
CA GLY A 11 78.08 -44.27 -36.16
C GLY A 11 77.99 -44.50 -37.68
N ARG A 12 79.07 -44.47 -38.46
CA ARG A 12 80.14 -45.45 -38.72
C ARG A 12 79.78 -46.58 -39.72
N PHE A 13 80.54 -46.51 -40.83
CA PHE A 13 81.16 -47.58 -41.62
C PHE A 13 80.37 -48.37 -42.69
N GLY A 14 81.00 -48.43 -43.87
CA GLY A 14 80.69 -49.37 -44.94
C GLY A 14 81.48 -49.10 -46.20
N THR A 15 82.82 -49.07 -46.12
CA THR A 15 83.73 -48.98 -47.28
C THR A 15 83.75 -50.32 -48.02
N ILE A 16 83.49 -50.32 -49.34
CA ILE A 16 83.95 -51.37 -50.25
C ILE A 16 84.72 -50.69 -51.39
N VAL A 17 86.00 -51.08 -51.49
CA VAL A 17 86.92 -50.76 -52.57
C VAL A 17 86.79 -51.84 -53.64
N ALA A 18 86.65 -51.44 -54.90
CA ALA A 18 87.06 -52.27 -56.03
C ALA A 18 87.67 -51.37 -57.12
N THR A 19 88.91 -51.69 -57.47
CA THR A 19 89.80 -50.97 -58.38
C THR A 19 89.83 -51.66 -59.75
N LEU A 20 90.33 -50.91 -60.75
CA LEU A 20 90.76 -51.27 -62.12
C LEU A 20 89.72 -51.15 -63.23
N ALA A 21 90.00 -50.66 -64.43
CA ALA A 21 91.08 -49.85 -65.03
C ALA A 21 90.76 -49.72 -66.54
N ALA A 22 91.18 -48.60 -67.16
CA ALA A 22 91.44 -48.38 -68.60
C ALA A 22 90.25 -48.47 -69.58
N SER A 23 90.13 -47.69 -70.65
CA SER A 23 90.89 -46.59 -71.26
C SER A 23 90.06 -46.05 -72.45
N LEU A 24 90.12 -44.73 -72.69
CA LEU A 24 89.89 -43.94 -73.92
C LEU A 24 88.80 -44.37 -74.94
N TRP A 25 87.96 -43.42 -75.36
CA TRP A 25 87.96 -42.84 -76.74
C TRP A 25 86.97 -41.67 -76.80
N LEU A 26 87.44 -40.51 -77.28
CA LEU A 26 86.65 -39.31 -77.56
C LEU A 26 85.89 -39.49 -78.88
N GLY A 27 84.61 -39.10 -78.91
CA GLY A 27 83.82 -38.97 -80.13
C GLY A 27 82.51 -38.22 -79.84
N ALA A 28 82.42 -36.97 -80.29
CA ALA A 28 81.24 -36.11 -80.15
C ALA A 28 80.16 -36.46 -81.18
N CYS A 29 78.89 -36.53 -80.75
CA CYS A 29 77.75 -35.74 -81.29
C CYS A 29 76.40 -36.15 -80.68
N ALA A 30 75.55 -35.12 -80.52
CA ALA A 30 74.12 -35.11 -80.16
C ALA A 30 73.75 -35.37 -78.68
N VAL A 31 73.90 -34.33 -77.86
CA VAL A 31 73.06 -34.18 -76.65
C VAL A 31 71.63 -33.95 -77.13
N GLN A 32 70.82 -35.00 -77.04
CA GLN A 32 69.37 -34.90 -77.13
C GLN A 32 68.93 -34.09 -75.90
N SER A 33 68.27 -32.95 -76.10
CA SER A 33 67.73 -32.15 -74.99
C SER A 33 66.88 -33.08 -74.12
N PRO A 34 67.11 -33.13 -72.80
CA PRO A 34 66.31 -33.99 -71.94
C PRO A 34 64.85 -33.54 -72.02
N GLU A 35 63.94 -34.46 -72.31
CA GLU A 35 62.52 -34.27 -72.02
C GLU A 35 62.41 -33.97 -70.53
N VAL A 36 61.99 -32.75 -70.19
CA VAL A 36 61.73 -32.38 -68.81
C VAL A 36 60.61 -33.29 -68.32
N PRO A 37 60.82 -34.11 -67.28
CA PRO A 37 59.76 -34.94 -66.74
C PRO A 37 58.63 -34.03 -66.25
N ARG A 38 57.39 -34.35 -66.60
CA ARG A 38 56.20 -33.66 -66.06
C ARG A 38 56.13 -33.92 -64.56
N LEU A 39 56.66 -32.99 -63.78
CA LEU A 39 56.61 -33.01 -62.33
C LEU A 39 55.48 -32.06 -61.91
N GLU A 40 54.54 -32.57 -61.13
CA GLU A 40 53.51 -31.77 -60.49
C GLU A 40 54.06 -31.23 -59.16
N PHE A 41 53.90 -29.94 -58.92
CA PHE A 41 54.26 -29.30 -57.65
C PHE A 41 53.02 -28.72 -57.00
N THR A 42 52.87 -28.92 -55.68
CA THR A 42 51.76 -28.36 -54.92
C THR A 42 52.23 -27.13 -54.16
N VAL A 43 51.60 -26.00 -54.42
CA VAL A 43 51.73 -24.77 -53.63
C VAL A 43 50.51 -24.65 -52.72
N SER A 44 50.71 -24.30 -51.45
CA SER A 44 49.62 -24.09 -50.49
C SER A 44 49.48 -22.62 -50.14
N VAL A 45 48.29 -22.06 -50.31
CA VAL A 45 47.96 -20.68 -49.91
C VAL A 45 46.90 -20.74 -48.82
N SER A 46 47.14 -20.09 -47.68
CA SER A 46 46.15 -20.01 -46.61
C SER A 46 44.96 -19.16 -47.06
N VAL A 47 43.75 -19.70 -46.95
CA VAL A 47 42.49 -19.01 -47.33
C VAL A 47 41.77 -18.54 -46.08
N ALA A 48 41.63 -19.41 -45.08
CA ALA A 48 41.06 -19.06 -43.77
C ALA A 48 41.76 -19.87 -42.66
N ASN A 49 41.94 -19.24 -41.52
CA ASN A 49 42.32 -19.91 -40.28
C ASN A 49 41.72 -19.05 -39.17
N ASP A 50 40.47 -19.33 -38.87
CA ASP A 50 39.64 -18.49 -38.00
C ASP A 50 38.98 -19.36 -36.93
N THR A 51 38.94 -18.82 -35.72
CA THR A 51 38.22 -19.41 -34.59
C THR A 51 37.21 -18.37 -34.17
N THR A 52 35.93 -18.71 -34.24
CA THR A 52 34.85 -17.84 -33.78
C THR A 52 34.22 -18.51 -32.57
N THR A 53 34.44 -17.93 -31.39
CA THR A 53 33.76 -18.34 -30.16
C THR A 53 32.42 -17.64 -30.01
N ILE A 54 31.47 -18.27 -29.31
CA ILE A 54 30.19 -17.64 -28.96
C ILE A 54 30.43 -16.41 -28.08
N ALA A 55 31.41 -16.47 -27.16
CA ALA A 55 31.79 -15.33 -26.35
C ALA A 55 32.24 -14.13 -27.19
N GLU A 56 33.06 -14.30 -28.22
CA GLU A 56 33.50 -13.19 -29.10
C GLU A 56 32.33 -12.59 -29.89
N VAL A 57 31.39 -13.42 -30.37
CA VAL A 57 30.21 -12.93 -31.09
C VAL A 57 29.28 -12.15 -30.15
N ALA A 58 29.19 -12.56 -28.89
CA ALA A 58 28.29 -11.97 -27.90
C ALA A 58 28.90 -10.77 -27.14
N SER A 59 30.20 -10.76 -26.87
CA SER A 59 30.90 -9.75 -26.07
C SER A 59 30.89 -8.36 -26.71
N ASP A 60 30.85 -8.32 -28.03
CA ASP A 60 30.83 -7.06 -28.79
C ASP A 60 29.42 -6.48 -28.91
N ARG A 61 28.38 -7.16 -28.38
CA ARG A 61 26.99 -6.93 -28.78
C ARG A 61 26.00 -6.59 -27.67
N SER A 62 26.33 -6.74 -26.38
CA SER A 62 25.49 -6.21 -25.28
C SER A 62 26.14 -6.36 -23.90
N GLU A 63 25.92 -5.40 -23.02
CA GLU A 63 26.26 -5.51 -21.58
C GLU A 63 25.23 -6.33 -20.79
N PHE A 64 24.08 -6.66 -21.40
CA PHE A 64 22.96 -7.38 -20.78
C PHE A 64 23.00 -8.90 -21.00
N LEU A 65 24.07 -9.39 -21.62
CA LEU A 65 24.33 -10.82 -21.77
C LEU A 65 25.27 -11.30 -20.66
N GLU A 66 24.81 -12.31 -19.93
CA GLU A 66 25.66 -13.04 -18.99
C GLU A 66 26.42 -14.13 -19.76
N ILE A 67 27.66 -13.85 -20.13
CA ILE A 67 28.53 -14.78 -20.85
C ILE A 67 29.52 -15.39 -19.85
N SER A 68 29.49 -16.71 -19.73
CA SER A 68 30.51 -17.48 -19.01
C SER A 68 31.04 -18.61 -19.89
N ASP A 69 32.15 -19.22 -19.49
CA ASP A 69 32.67 -20.43 -20.13
C ASP A 69 31.64 -21.57 -20.14
N ASP A 70 30.61 -21.48 -19.29
CA ASP A 70 29.69 -22.56 -18.99
C ASP A 70 28.24 -22.29 -19.45
N ALA A 71 27.87 -21.05 -19.72
CA ALA A 71 26.51 -20.64 -20.09
C ALA A 71 26.45 -19.23 -20.71
N LEU A 72 25.48 -19.01 -21.60
CA LEU A 72 25.11 -17.72 -22.19
C LEU A 72 23.67 -17.33 -21.79
N GLY A 73 23.46 -16.39 -20.88
CA GLY A 73 22.11 -15.95 -20.46
C GLY A 73 21.79 -14.50 -20.80
N ILE A 74 20.52 -14.11 -20.65
CA ILE A 74 20.12 -12.70 -20.56
C ILE A 74 20.03 -12.35 -19.08
N ASN A 75 20.66 -11.24 -18.70
CA ASN A 75 20.59 -10.71 -17.34
C ASN A 75 20.63 -9.19 -17.40
N PHE A 76 19.52 -8.56 -17.06
CA PHE A 76 19.45 -7.11 -16.90
C PHE A 76 18.65 -6.76 -15.66
N SER A 77 18.92 -5.59 -15.10
CA SER A 77 18.19 -5.08 -13.96
C SER A 77 17.70 -3.65 -14.22
N THR A 78 16.55 -3.34 -13.66
CA THR A 78 16.13 -1.97 -13.42
C THR A 78 16.61 -1.62 -12.01
N GLU A 79 17.66 -0.82 -11.93
CA GLU A 79 18.19 -0.32 -10.65
C GLU A 79 17.39 0.89 -10.19
N PHE A 80 17.03 0.88 -8.91
CA PHE A 80 16.30 1.96 -8.28
C PHE A 80 17.29 2.77 -7.44
N GLY A 81 17.48 4.04 -7.81
CA GLY A 81 18.45 4.92 -7.17
C GLY A 81 18.07 5.29 -5.72
N VAL A 82 18.85 6.19 -5.11
CA VAL A 82 18.60 6.68 -3.73
C VAL A 82 17.20 7.25 -3.51
N ASP A 83 16.55 7.72 -4.57
CA ASP A 83 15.20 8.30 -4.54
C ASP A 83 14.11 7.22 -4.41
N SER A 84 14.45 5.93 -4.50
CA SER A 84 13.51 4.82 -4.28
C SER A 84 13.23 4.52 -2.81
N ARG A 85 14.08 5.03 -1.92
CA ARG A 85 13.84 4.96 -0.48
C ARG A 85 12.78 5.98 -0.13
N GLN A 86 11.63 5.48 0.28
CA GLN A 86 10.48 6.28 0.65
C GLN A 86 10.17 6.08 2.12
N GLU A 87 10.23 7.17 2.87
CA GLU A 87 9.77 7.22 4.25
C GLU A 87 8.25 7.22 4.30
N VAL A 88 7.69 6.68 5.37
CA VAL A 88 6.26 6.74 5.65
C VAL A 88 5.81 8.21 5.66
N GLY A 89 6.59 9.09 6.30
CA GLY A 89 6.37 10.54 6.31
C GLY A 89 5.00 10.91 6.89
N ASP A 90 4.34 11.88 6.25
CA ASP A 90 3.05 12.44 6.71
C ASP A 90 1.83 11.55 6.38
N ARG A 91 2.07 10.34 5.88
CA ARG A 91 1.02 9.36 5.53
C ARG A 91 0.34 8.76 6.76
N LEU A 92 0.94 8.90 7.95
CA LEU A 92 0.31 8.55 9.22
C LEU A 92 -0.68 9.65 9.61
N SER A 93 -1.75 9.78 8.83
CA SER A 93 -2.77 10.78 9.07
C SER A 93 -4.18 10.22 8.89
N VAL A 94 -5.08 10.67 9.75
CA VAL A 94 -6.50 10.33 9.72
C VAL A 94 -7.31 11.59 9.94
N THR A 95 -8.50 11.65 9.35
CA THR A 95 -9.41 12.78 9.53
C THR A 95 -10.70 12.27 10.14
N PRO A 96 -11.01 12.58 11.41
CA PRO A 96 -12.30 12.21 11.99
C PRO A 96 -13.41 12.90 11.20
N GLN A 97 -14.56 12.23 11.06
CA GLN A 97 -15.70 12.78 10.35
C GLN A 97 -16.33 13.91 11.17
N ALA A 98 -16.48 15.09 10.56
CA ALA A 98 -17.24 16.18 11.15
C ALA A 98 -18.67 15.74 11.42
N ASN A 99 -19.20 16.10 12.58
CA ASN A 99 -20.53 15.68 13.01
C ASN A 99 -21.25 16.79 13.78
N SER A 100 -22.58 16.72 13.82
CA SER A 100 -23.41 17.62 14.63
C SER A 100 -24.27 16.79 15.56
N PHE A 101 -24.19 17.14 16.84
CA PHE A 101 -24.90 16.48 17.91
C PHE A 101 -25.88 17.46 18.52
N ALA A 102 -27.09 17.01 18.78
CA ALA A 102 -28.09 17.76 19.53
C ALA A 102 -28.43 16.98 20.80
N THR A 103 -28.45 17.67 21.93
CA THR A 103 -28.91 17.10 23.20
C THR A 103 -30.06 17.94 23.70
N GLN A 104 -31.20 17.29 23.86
CA GLN A 104 -32.39 17.89 24.45
C GLN A 104 -32.18 18.06 25.95
N LEU A 105 -32.75 19.14 26.49
CA LEU A 105 -32.79 19.38 27.94
C LEU A 105 -33.45 18.21 28.68
N GLY A 106 -34.44 17.57 28.04
CA GLY A 106 -35.21 16.48 28.64
C GLY A 106 -36.19 17.00 29.70
N THR A 107 -36.59 16.12 30.62
CA THR A 107 -37.51 16.48 31.70
C THR A 107 -36.87 17.50 32.63
N ILE A 108 -37.55 18.61 32.83
CA ILE A 108 -37.07 19.69 33.69
C ILE A 108 -37.47 19.35 35.13
N SER A 109 -36.50 19.33 36.04
CA SER A 109 -36.79 19.12 37.46
C SER A 109 -36.92 20.47 38.16
N LEU A 110 -38.10 20.73 38.70
CA LEU A 110 -38.31 21.84 39.63
C LEU A 110 -38.25 21.27 41.06
N PRO A 111 -37.34 21.77 41.91
CA PRO A 111 -37.35 21.38 43.31
C PRO A 111 -38.71 21.73 43.92
N GLY A 112 -39.14 20.96 44.92
CA GLY A 112 -40.39 21.21 45.64
C GLY A 112 -40.50 22.69 46.02
N ALA A 113 -41.57 23.35 45.57
CA ALA A 113 -41.76 24.77 45.81
C ALA A 113 -42.12 25.01 47.28
N ASP A 114 -41.54 26.05 47.88
CA ASP A 114 -41.95 26.50 49.20
C ASP A 114 -43.38 27.06 49.10
N VAL A 115 -44.30 26.44 49.83
CA VAL A 115 -45.68 26.93 49.96
C VAL A 115 -45.78 27.78 51.22
N PRO A 116 -46.42 28.96 51.18
CA PRO A 116 -46.64 29.75 52.39
C PRO A 116 -47.42 28.96 53.44
N ALA A 117 -47.05 29.12 54.71
CA ALA A 117 -47.73 28.45 55.82
C ALA A 117 -49.23 28.79 55.83
N ILE A 118 -50.07 27.77 55.73
CA ILE A 118 -51.52 27.95 55.76
C ILE A 118 -51.98 28.30 57.18
N PRO A 119 -52.75 29.39 57.38
CA PRO A 119 -53.31 29.71 58.68
C PRO A 119 -54.35 28.66 59.10
N PRO A 120 -54.39 28.23 60.37
CA PRO A 120 -55.35 27.24 60.82
C PRO A 120 -56.78 27.80 60.84
N ILE A 121 -57.77 26.94 60.56
CA ILE A 121 -59.19 27.28 60.73
C ILE A 121 -59.57 27.03 62.18
N THR A 122 -59.70 28.09 62.97
CA THR A 122 -59.95 28.02 64.41
C THR A 122 -61.43 27.93 64.76
N LEU A 123 -61.73 27.38 65.93
CA LEU A 123 -63.11 27.23 66.42
C LEU A 123 -63.77 28.60 66.61
N SER A 124 -62.98 29.60 67.02
CA SER A 124 -63.44 30.97 67.21
C SER A 124 -63.88 31.62 65.89
N GLN A 125 -63.21 31.29 64.77
CA GLN A 125 -63.61 31.74 63.43
C GLN A 125 -64.93 31.10 63.01
N LEU A 126 -65.08 29.79 63.21
CA LEU A 126 -66.31 29.06 62.85
C LEU A 126 -67.54 29.53 63.64
N LEU A 127 -67.37 29.84 64.93
CA LEU A 127 -68.46 30.28 65.81
C LEU A 127 -68.68 31.81 65.81
N GLY A 128 -67.77 32.58 65.20
CA GLY A 128 -67.82 34.05 65.20
C GLY A 128 -67.62 34.71 66.56
N GLN A 129 -67.09 33.98 67.55
CA GLN A 129 -66.87 34.46 68.92
C GLN A 129 -65.66 33.78 69.55
N THR A 130 -64.91 34.50 70.39
CA THR A 130 -63.79 33.95 71.16
C THR A 130 -64.31 33.15 72.36
N ILE A 131 -63.78 31.95 72.58
CA ILE A 131 -64.09 31.12 73.75
C ILE A 131 -62.84 30.99 74.63
N GLU A 132 -62.98 31.20 75.94
CA GLU A 132 -61.87 31.04 76.87
C GLU A 132 -61.49 29.56 77.03
N SER A 133 -60.18 29.28 77.02
CA SER A 133 -59.65 27.94 77.29
C SER A 133 -60.08 27.45 78.67
N GLY A 134 -60.49 26.19 78.76
CA GLY A 134 -61.05 25.56 79.96
C GLY A 134 -62.58 25.65 80.06
N THR A 135 -63.25 26.37 79.15
CA THR A 135 -64.72 26.47 79.12
C THR A 135 -65.34 25.15 78.66
N THR A 136 -66.28 24.62 79.44
CA THR A 136 -67.13 23.50 79.01
C THR A 136 -68.42 24.01 78.40
N LEU A 137 -68.64 23.71 77.13
CA LEU A 137 -69.89 24.01 76.44
C LEU A 137 -70.86 22.82 76.60
N PRO A 138 -72.09 23.04 77.09
CA PRO A 138 -73.07 21.97 77.24
C PRO A 138 -73.46 21.36 75.89
N ILE A 139 -73.52 22.17 74.85
CA ILE A 139 -73.72 21.74 73.46
C ILE A 139 -72.79 22.56 72.56
N LEU A 140 -72.02 21.89 71.72
CA LEU A 140 -71.30 22.46 70.58
C LEU A 140 -72.06 22.07 69.31
N PRO A 141 -72.77 22.99 68.62
CA PRO A 141 -73.54 22.65 67.43
C PRO A 141 -72.63 22.25 66.28
N ALA A 142 -73.07 21.26 65.50
CA ALA A 142 -72.43 20.90 64.23
C ALA A 142 -72.33 22.13 63.31
N GLN A 143 -71.16 22.30 62.70
CA GLN A 143 -70.86 23.38 61.74
C GLN A 143 -70.57 22.78 60.37
N THR A 144 -70.82 23.56 59.33
CA THR A 144 -70.31 23.30 57.98
C THR A 144 -69.15 24.23 57.72
N ILE A 145 -68.09 23.68 57.13
CA ILE A 145 -66.88 24.38 56.70
C ILE A 145 -66.86 24.29 55.17
N ASP A 146 -66.94 25.44 54.52
CA ASP A 146 -66.87 25.58 53.07
C ASP A 146 -66.07 26.86 52.78
N THR A 147 -64.78 26.71 52.52
CA THR A 147 -63.85 27.83 52.33
C THR A 147 -62.70 27.45 51.41
N GLY A 148 -62.19 28.42 50.65
CA GLY A 148 -60.94 28.32 49.91
C GLY A 148 -59.79 28.96 50.70
N ILE A 149 -58.58 28.46 50.49
CA ILE A 149 -57.33 29.03 51.00
C ILE A 149 -56.37 29.16 49.81
N ASP A 150 -55.80 30.34 49.59
CA ASP A 150 -54.79 30.54 48.54
C ASP A 150 -53.49 29.78 48.88
N VAL A 151 -52.98 29.04 47.90
CA VAL A 151 -51.78 28.20 47.98
C VAL A 151 -50.87 28.49 46.78
N PRO A 152 -50.35 29.73 46.63
CA PRO A 152 -49.54 30.08 45.47
C PRO A 152 -48.21 29.31 45.45
N LEU A 153 -47.78 28.89 44.27
CA LEU A 153 -46.44 28.39 44.00
C LEU A 153 -45.53 29.58 43.67
N GLU A 154 -44.68 29.96 44.61
CA GLU A 154 -43.78 31.10 44.45
C GLU A 154 -42.82 30.92 43.26
N SER A 155 -42.59 32.00 42.50
CA SER A 155 -41.71 32.01 41.31
C SER A 155 -42.11 31.06 40.16
N VAL A 156 -43.38 30.66 40.11
CA VAL A 156 -43.98 29.86 39.03
C VAL A 156 -45.13 30.65 38.39
N THR A 157 -45.12 30.77 37.08
CA THR A 157 -46.24 31.34 36.31
C THR A 157 -47.09 30.22 35.68
N SER A 158 -46.46 29.24 35.03
CA SER A 158 -47.15 28.15 34.31
C SER A 158 -46.28 26.92 34.22
N LEU A 159 -46.86 25.73 34.42
CA LEU A 159 -46.20 24.43 34.33
C LEU A 159 -47.02 23.46 33.49
N VAL A 160 -46.35 22.64 32.68
CA VAL A 160 -46.91 21.45 32.04
C VAL A 160 -46.25 20.24 32.70
N ILE A 161 -46.97 19.58 33.61
CA ILE A 161 -46.43 18.58 34.53
C ILE A 161 -46.53 17.20 33.93
N GLU A 162 -45.42 16.47 33.94
CA GLU A 162 -45.36 15.06 33.57
C GLU A 162 -45.56 14.17 34.80
N SER A 163 -44.89 14.50 35.90
CA SER A 163 -45.01 13.79 37.17
C SER A 163 -44.81 14.72 38.37
N GLY A 164 -45.44 14.38 39.50
CA GLY A 164 -45.35 15.16 40.74
C GLY A 164 -46.69 15.26 41.46
N GLY A 165 -46.69 15.90 42.63
CA GLY A 165 -47.88 16.01 43.45
C GLY A 165 -47.71 16.94 44.64
N ILE A 166 -48.81 17.18 45.36
CA ILE A 166 -48.82 17.96 46.59
C ILE A 166 -49.36 17.07 47.71
N ILE A 167 -48.56 16.85 48.75
CA ILE A 167 -49.00 16.15 49.96
C ILE A 167 -49.70 17.14 50.87
N LEU A 168 -50.88 16.76 51.36
CA LEU A 168 -51.65 17.49 52.34
C LEU A 168 -51.77 16.68 53.63
N ASP A 169 -51.19 17.22 54.71
CA ASP A 169 -51.37 16.76 56.07
C ASP A 169 -52.41 17.64 56.79
N VAL A 170 -53.36 16.99 57.46
CA VAL A 170 -54.44 17.66 58.19
C VAL A 170 -54.47 17.14 59.61
N THR A 171 -54.40 18.05 60.58
CA THR A 171 -54.58 17.72 62.00
C THR A 171 -55.82 18.41 62.54
N ASN A 172 -56.76 17.61 63.03
CA ASN A 172 -57.96 18.07 63.70
C ASN A 172 -57.70 18.27 65.19
N THR A 173 -57.51 19.52 65.62
CA THR A 173 -57.41 19.86 67.04
C THR A 173 -58.77 20.26 67.64
N PHE A 174 -59.87 20.21 66.86
CA PHE A 174 -61.22 20.38 67.42
C PHE A 174 -61.53 19.30 68.46
N PRO A 175 -62.35 19.65 69.47
CA PRO A 175 -62.76 18.69 70.48
C PRO A 175 -63.92 17.78 70.03
N VAL A 176 -64.30 17.86 68.74
CA VAL A 176 -65.27 17.01 68.04
C VAL A 176 -64.67 16.51 66.73
N ASP A 177 -65.17 15.39 66.22
CA ASP A 177 -64.70 14.80 64.96
C ASP A 177 -65.03 15.73 63.78
N LEU A 178 -64.12 15.78 62.80
CA LEU A 178 -64.43 16.29 61.47
C LEU A 178 -65.07 15.18 60.66
N GLU A 179 -66.20 15.45 60.02
CA GLU A 179 -66.96 14.49 59.21
C GLU A 179 -67.04 14.97 57.75
N ASN A 180 -67.04 14.02 56.81
CA ASN A 180 -67.14 14.28 55.36
C ASN A 180 -66.06 15.26 54.86
N VAL A 181 -64.82 15.08 55.30
CA VAL A 181 -63.69 15.93 54.94
C VAL A 181 -63.26 15.65 53.50
N VAL A 182 -63.46 16.63 52.63
CA VAL A 182 -63.04 16.61 51.23
C VAL A 182 -62.24 17.87 50.94
N PHE A 183 -61.11 17.70 50.27
CA PHE A 183 -60.31 18.81 49.76
C PHE A 183 -60.27 18.76 48.24
N SER A 184 -60.29 19.93 47.62
CA SER A 184 -60.19 20.11 46.18
C SER A 184 -59.08 21.10 45.87
N LEU A 185 -58.13 20.71 45.01
CA LEU A 185 -57.11 21.62 44.51
C LEU A 185 -57.62 22.29 43.24
N VAL A 186 -57.69 23.62 43.25
CA VAL A 186 -58.25 24.42 42.16
C VAL A 186 -57.17 25.35 41.63
N ASP A 187 -57.00 25.37 40.30
CA ASP A 187 -56.17 26.36 39.61
C ASP A 187 -57.00 27.62 39.34
N VAL A 188 -56.79 28.65 40.14
CA VAL A 188 -57.53 29.92 40.02
C VAL A 188 -56.98 30.77 38.87
N GLY A 189 -55.67 30.68 38.57
CA GLY A 189 -55.05 31.38 37.44
C GLY A 189 -55.55 30.90 36.08
N ASN A 190 -55.92 29.62 35.96
CA ASN A 190 -56.54 29.05 34.76
C ASN A 190 -58.09 28.99 34.82
N GLY A 191 -58.72 29.97 35.48
CA GLY A 191 -60.17 30.15 35.44
C GLY A 191 -60.96 29.22 36.37
N ASN A 192 -60.41 28.96 37.56
CA ASN A 192 -60.99 28.10 38.61
C ASN A 192 -61.20 26.65 38.17
N ARG A 193 -60.18 26.08 37.50
CA ARG A 193 -60.21 24.70 37.04
C ARG A 193 -59.90 23.76 38.20
N LEU A 194 -60.77 22.78 38.45
CA LEU A 194 -60.44 21.69 39.37
C LEU A 194 -59.29 20.86 38.79
N ILE A 195 -58.23 20.69 39.58
CA ILE A 195 -57.08 19.83 39.26
C ILE A 195 -57.37 18.43 39.78
N ASP A 196 -57.52 18.29 41.10
CA ASP A 196 -57.75 17.01 41.76
C ASP A 196 -58.56 17.19 43.07
N SER A 197 -59.09 16.09 43.61
CA SER A 197 -59.82 16.10 44.88
C SER A 197 -59.54 14.84 45.70
N ILE A 198 -59.26 15.04 46.99
CA ILE A 198 -58.98 13.98 47.96
C ILE A 198 -60.09 13.94 49.02
N ASN A 199 -60.46 12.72 49.43
CA ASN A 199 -61.50 12.49 50.43
C ASN A 199 -60.93 11.77 51.65
N MET A 200 -60.79 12.51 52.74
CA MET A 200 -60.23 12.02 53.99
C MET A 200 -61.29 11.44 54.95
N GLY A 201 -62.58 11.50 54.60
CA GLY A 201 -63.66 10.91 55.38
C GLY A 201 -63.84 11.57 56.75
N THR A 202 -63.52 10.85 57.83
CA THR A 202 -63.67 11.33 59.21
C THR A 202 -62.31 11.44 59.87
N ILE A 203 -61.99 12.62 60.42
CA ILE A 203 -60.75 12.86 61.16
C ILE A 203 -61.08 13.04 62.65
N ALA A 204 -60.55 12.15 63.48
CA ALA A 204 -60.87 12.09 64.90
C ALA A 204 -60.54 13.40 65.65
N ALA A 205 -61.34 13.70 66.67
CA ALA A 205 -61.17 14.84 67.55
C ALA A 205 -59.84 14.82 68.34
N ASN A 206 -59.49 15.97 68.91
CA ASN A 206 -58.44 16.16 69.91
C ASN A 206 -57.04 15.71 69.44
N GLY A 207 -56.67 16.07 68.20
CA GLY A 207 -55.36 15.83 67.61
C GLY A 207 -55.30 14.61 66.69
N GLY A 208 -56.44 14.12 66.19
CA GLY A 208 -56.44 13.14 65.10
C GLY A 208 -55.89 13.76 63.82
N SER A 209 -55.19 12.98 63.01
CA SER A 209 -54.58 13.45 61.76
C SER A 209 -54.87 12.51 60.59
N SER A 210 -54.80 13.07 59.38
CA SER A 210 -54.90 12.36 58.11
C SER A 210 -53.93 12.99 57.10
N SER A 211 -53.44 12.19 56.16
CA SER A 211 -52.51 12.60 55.11
C SER A 211 -52.93 11.96 53.79
N ASP A 212 -52.94 12.74 52.71
CA ASP A 212 -53.23 12.27 51.35
C ASP A 212 -52.55 13.20 50.33
N SER A 213 -52.54 12.85 49.05
CA SER A 213 -51.83 13.62 48.01
C SER A 213 -52.69 13.97 46.82
N PHE A 214 -52.56 15.20 46.33
CA PHE A 214 -53.06 15.61 45.01
C PHE A 214 -52.09 15.15 43.92
N ASP A 215 -52.60 14.43 42.93
CA ASP A 215 -51.83 14.05 41.74
C ASP A 215 -51.83 15.21 40.73
N LEU A 216 -50.65 15.61 40.27
CA LEU A 216 -50.47 16.66 39.27
C LEU A 216 -50.00 16.11 37.91
N ALA A 217 -49.86 14.80 37.76
CA ALA A 217 -49.35 14.19 36.54
C ALA A 217 -50.27 14.47 35.33
N GLY A 218 -49.68 14.97 34.24
CA GLY A 218 -50.39 15.31 33.01
C GLY A 218 -51.15 16.64 33.05
N GLU A 219 -51.07 17.37 34.15
CA GLU A 219 -51.81 18.62 34.34
C GLU A 219 -51.03 19.84 33.83
N THR A 220 -51.76 20.80 33.27
CA THR A 220 -51.23 22.15 33.00
C THR A 220 -51.77 23.08 34.07
N ILE A 221 -50.88 23.64 34.89
CA ILE A 221 -51.26 24.47 36.04
C ILE A 221 -50.60 25.84 36.00
N SER A 222 -51.27 26.84 36.58
CA SER A 222 -50.65 28.12 36.91
C SER A 222 -49.98 28.06 38.30
N GLY A 223 -49.22 29.10 38.65
CA GLY A 223 -48.71 29.26 40.02
C GLY A 223 -49.78 29.69 41.03
N ASP A 224 -50.99 30.08 40.58
CA ASP A 224 -52.06 30.54 41.45
C ASP A 224 -53.03 29.39 41.75
N LEU A 225 -52.81 28.70 42.87
CA LEU A 225 -53.66 27.59 43.32
C LEU A 225 -54.49 27.96 44.55
N GLU A 226 -55.64 27.32 44.71
CA GLU A 226 -56.52 27.42 45.87
C GLU A 226 -56.84 26.01 46.40
N LEU A 227 -56.70 25.82 47.71
CA LEU A 227 -57.17 24.64 48.42
C LEU A 227 -58.61 24.87 48.89
N GLY A 228 -59.57 24.31 48.17
CA GLY A 228 -60.98 24.27 48.56
C GLY A 228 -61.22 23.21 49.63
N ILE A 229 -61.95 23.58 50.67
CA ILE A 229 -62.20 22.75 51.86
C ILE A 229 -63.70 22.58 52.03
N SER A 230 -64.17 21.34 52.04
CA SER A 230 -65.54 20.98 52.41
C SER A 230 -65.52 19.98 53.56
N ALA A 231 -66.02 20.37 54.73
CA ALA A 231 -66.08 19.52 55.91
C ALA A 231 -67.26 19.87 56.82
N GLY A 232 -67.64 18.93 57.69
CA GLY A 232 -68.56 19.16 58.79
C GLY A 232 -67.89 18.89 60.14
N THR A 233 -68.40 19.49 61.22
CA THR A 233 -68.05 19.08 62.58
C THR A 233 -69.21 18.31 63.20
N ALA A 234 -68.90 17.24 63.94
CA ALA A 234 -69.90 16.52 64.71
C ALA A 234 -70.49 17.38 65.83
N GLN A 235 -71.74 17.11 66.24
CA GLN A 235 -72.32 17.75 67.42
C GLN A 235 -71.64 17.22 68.69
N GLY A 236 -71.13 18.15 69.51
CA GLY A 236 -70.55 17.83 70.81
C GLY A 236 -71.51 18.07 71.97
N THR A 237 -71.50 17.21 72.99
CA THR A 237 -72.19 17.44 74.27
C THR A 237 -71.20 17.48 75.42
N ASN A 238 -71.29 18.47 76.31
CA ASN A 238 -70.38 18.70 77.44
C ASN A 238 -68.89 18.70 77.03
N VAL A 239 -68.56 19.49 76.01
CA VAL A 239 -67.23 19.53 75.42
C VAL A 239 -66.40 20.63 76.06
N THR A 240 -65.20 20.30 76.55
CA THR A 240 -64.27 21.26 77.13
C THR A 240 -63.32 21.77 76.07
N ILE A 241 -63.29 23.09 75.85
CA ILE A 241 -62.38 23.74 74.92
C ILE A 241 -61.02 23.88 75.60
N GLN A 242 -59.96 23.34 74.99
CA GLN A 242 -58.57 23.47 75.46
C GLN A 242 -57.78 24.28 74.44
N GLY A 243 -57.13 25.37 74.88
CA GLY A 243 -56.38 26.24 74.00
C GLY A 243 -57.26 26.93 72.94
N ASN A 244 -56.75 27.02 71.71
CA ASN A 244 -57.47 27.55 70.55
C ASN A 244 -57.57 26.44 69.48
N PRO A 245 -58.53 25.51 69.63
CA PRO A 245 -58.63 24.35 68.74
C PRO A 245 -59.04 24.76 67.32
N GLY A 246 -58.61 23.99 66.34
CA GLY A 246 -58.78 24.28 64.92
C GLY A 246 -58.44 23.11 64.00
N ILE A 247 -58.34 23.41 62.72
CA ILE A 247 -57.75 22.55 61.70
C ILE A 247 -56.38 23.12 61.36
N GLU A 248 -55.35 22.32 61.53
CA GLU A 248 -53.97 22.65 61.15
C GLU A 248 -53.62 21.93 59.85
N PHE A 249 -52.89 22.62 58.97
CA PHE A 249 -52.54 22.12 57.64
C PHE A 249 -51.01 22.08 57.49
N GLY A 250 -50.51 20.99 56.91
CA GLY A 250 -49.17 20.88 56.36
C GLY A 250 -49.27 20.62 54.86
N LEU A 251 -48.50 21.38 54.07
CA LEU A 251 -48.40 21.16 52.63
C LEU A 251 -46.94 20.95 52.25
N GLU A 252 -46.71 19.95 51.42
CA GLU A 252 -45.40 19.65 50.84
C GLU A 252 -45.57 19.45 49.33
N VAL A 253 -44.93 20.30 48.53
CA VAL A 253 -44.86 20.12 47.07
C VAL A 253 -43.73 19.14 46.80
N LEU A 254 -44.06 18.00 46.20
CA LEU A 254 -43.05 17.05 45.74
C LEU A 254 -42.28 17.65 44.55
N PRO A 255 -41.03 17.23 44.30
CA PRO A 255 -40.32 17.61 43.08
C PRO A 255 -41.20 17.39 41.85
N LEU A 256 -41.31 18.40 41.00
CA LEU A 256 -42.13 18.36 39.79
C LEU A 256 -41.23 18.11 38.59
N GLU A 257 -41.58 17.11 37.78
CA GLU A 257 -41.00 16.91 36.45
C GLU A 257 -41.94 17.52 35.41
N VAL A 258 -41.41 18.43 34.59
CA VAL A 258 -42.21 19.22 33.66
C VAL A 258 -41.63 19.17 32.25
N THR A 259 -42.51 19.19 31.25
CA THR A 259 -42.12 19.27 29.83
C THR A 259 -41.99 20.72 29.34
N GLU A 260 -42.63 21.66 30.06
CA GLU A 260 -42.55 23.09 29.81
C GLU A 260 -42.80 23.84 31.14
N ALA A 261 -41.99 24.87 31.40
CA ALA A 261 -42.11 25.69 32.60
C ALA A 261 -41.82 27.16 32.30
N THR A 262 -42.71 28.04 32.75
CA THR A 262 -42.46 29.46 32.92
C THR A 262 -42.26 29.72 34.41
N ALA A 263 -41.01 29.74 34.85
CA ALA A 263 -40.63 29.87 36.26
C ALA A 263 -39.21 30.41 36.40
N ARG A 264 -38.78 30.73 37.62
CA ARG A 264 -37.36 30.94 37.90
C ARG A 264 -36.64 29.60 37.94
N ILE A 265 -35.66 29.41 37.07
CA ILE A 265 -34.97 28.13 36.92
C ILE A 265 -33.73 28.13 37.80
N SER A 266 -33.69 27.17 38.73
CA SER A 266 -32.51 26.88 39.54
C SER A 266 -31.45 26.15 38.72
N GLN A 267 -30.24 26.14 39.24
CA GLN A 267 -29.13 25.39 38.67
C GLN A 267 -29.44 23.89 38.60
N GLN A 268 -29.15 23.32 37.44
CA GLN A 268 -29.29 21.91 37.10
C GLN A 268 -28.10 21.48 36.24
N GLU A 269 -27.80 20.18 36.24
CA GLU A 269 -26.68 19.60 35.51
C GLU A 269 -27.18 18.51 34.56
N PHE A 270 -26.53 18.41 33.40
CA PHE A 270 -26.79 17.38 32.42
C PHE A 270 -25.50 17.04 31.67
N SER A 271 -25.48 15.88 31.05
CA SER A 271 -24.29 15.38 30.35
C SER A 271 -24.68 14.52 29.16
N ALA A 272 -23.82 14.46 28.16
CA ALA A 272 -23.96 13.58 27.04
C ALA A 272 -22.59 13.08 26.56
N ASP A 273 -22.58 11.83 26.10
CA ASP A 273 -21.45 11.19 25.45
C ASP A 273 -21.69 11.16 23.93
N GLN A 274 -20.64 11.43 23.16
CA GLN A 274 -20.65 11.49 21.70
C GLN A 274 -19.39 10.83 21.14
N THR A 275 -19.45 10.45 19.87
CA THR A 275 -18.30 9.89 19.14
C THR A 275 -18.11 10.58 17.79
N LEU A 276 -16.85 10.70 17.38
CA LEU A 276 -16.47 11.13 16.04
C LEU A 276 -15.76 9.96 15.35
N ASP A 277 -16.40 9.40 14.34
CA ASP A 277 -15.90 8.22 13.64
C ASP A 277 -14.75 8.57 12.69
N PHE A 278 -13.78 7.67 12.55
CA PHE A 278 -12.72 7.74 11.56
C PHE A 278 -13.13 6.88 10.34
N PRO A 279 -13.43 7.51 9.19
CA PRO A 279 -13.88 6.77 8.00
C PRO A 279 -12.74 6.03 7.28
N ASP A 280 -11.48 6.34 7.60
CA ASP A 280 -10.30 5.68 7.06
C ASP A 280 -9.87 4.57 8.02
N ASP A 281 -10.11 3.32 7.63
CA ASP A 281 -9.83 2.12 8.43
C ASP A 281 -8.42 1.56 8.21
N ARG A 282 -7.61 2.20 7.34
CA ARG A 282 -6.22 1.82 7.07
C ARG A 282 -5.30 2.00 8.27
N ILE A 283 -5.68 2.86 9.22
CA ILE A 283 -4.91 3.13 10.44
C ILE A 283 -5.83 2.94 11.64
N GLN A 284 -5.77 1.75 12.25
CA GLN A 284 -6.52 1.41 13.45
C GLN A 284 -5.65 1.66 14.67
N VAL A 285 -5.89 2.79 15.35
CA VAL A 285 -5.02 3.27 16.41
C VAL A 285 -5.34 2.61 17.75
N THR A 286 -4.33 2.02 18.38
CA THR A 286 -4.39 1.62 19.81
C THR A 286 -3.72 2.67 20.70
N GLU A 287 -2.62 3.25 20.22
CA GLU A 287 -1.95 4.40 20.83
C GLU A 287 -1.26 5.23 19.73
N ALA A 288 -1.35 6.55 19.75
CA ALA A 288 -0.63 7.42 18.84
C ALA A 288 -0.17 8.72 19.53
N LEU A 289 0.86 9.35 18.97
CA LEU A 289 1.31 10.69 19.38
C LEU A 289 1.04 11.69 18.26
N ILE A 290 0.14 12.64 18.51
CA ILE A 290 -0.28 13.64 17.52
C ILE A 290 0.82 14.68 17.34
N SER A 291 1.26 14.90 16.10
CA SER A 291 2.20 15.96 15.72
C SER A 291 1.52 17.19 15.15
N GLU A 292 0.35 17.03 14.53
CA GLU A 292 -0.44 18.12 13.93
C GLU A 292 -1.94 17.76 13.95
N GLY A 293 -2.79 18.80 13.99
CA GLY A 293 -4.23 18.68 13.94
C GLY A 293 -4.93 19.38 15.09
N GLY A 294 -6.22 19.64 14.89
CA GLY A 294 -7.08 20.31 15.84
C GLY A 294 -8.54 19.89 15.72
N LEU A 295 -9.32 20.29 16.72
CA LEU A 295 -10.75 20.06 16.75
C LEU A 295 -11.43 21.37 17.17
N THR A 296 -12.41 21.82 16.39
CA THR A 296 -13.20 23.00 16.74
C THR A 296 -14.64 22.60 17.02
N PHE A 297 -15.14 22.95 18.21
CA PHE A 297 -16.57 22.84 18.52
C PHE A 297 -17.24 24.20 18.36
N ARG A 298 -18.29 24.24 17.55
CA ARG A 298 -19.25 25.34 17.54
C ARG A 298 -20.49 24.92 18.32
N VAL A 299 -20.74 25.60 19.43
CA VAL A 299 -21.80 25.26 20.38
C VAL A 299 -22.88 26.33 20.35
N THR A 300 -24.13 25.90 20.19
CA THR A 300 -25.31 26.76 20.23
C THR A 300 -26.23 26.27 21.34
N ASN A 301 -26.70 27.19 22.18
CA ASN A 301 -27.69 26.91 23.22
C ASN A 301 -29.03 27.52 22.80
N GLU A 302 -30.03 26.67 22.55
CA GLU A 302 -31.39 27.09 22.22
C GLU A 302 -32.28 27.22 23.48
N ILE A 303 -31.75 26.86 24.64
CA ILE A 303 -32.43 26.98 25.93
C ILE A 303 -32.23 28.43 26.43
N PRO A 304 -33.30 29.16 26.81
CA PRO A 304 -33.21 30.56 27.22
C PRO A 304 -32.69 30.74 28.66
N VAL A 305 -31.63 30.01 29.02
CA VAL A 305 -30.91 30.05 30.29
C VAL A 305 -29.41 30.03 29.99
N ILE A 306 -28.63 30.87 30.69
CA ILE A 306 -27.18 30.88 30.53
C ILE A 306 -26.60 29.61 31.18
N MET A 307 -25.59 29.03 30.54
CA MET A 307 -24.98 27.81 31.02
C MET A 307 -23.46 27.82 31.05
N GLU A 308 -22.88 26.98 31.89
CA GLU A 308 -21.48 26.57 31.87
C GLU A 308 -21.39 25.21 31.16
N LEU A 309 -20.44 25.00 30.25
CA LEU A 309 -20.19 23.71 29.59
C LEU A 309 -18.74 23.29 29.76
N GLU A 310 -18.51 22.07 30.22
CA GLU A 310 -17.20 21.43 30.27
C GLU A 310 -17.15 20.28 29.26
N PHE A 311 -16.33 20.42 28.23
CA PHE A 311 -16.02 19.36 27.26
C PHE A 311 -14.84 18.54 27.74
N THR A 312 -14.92 17.22 27.59
CA THR A 312 -13.85 16.27 27.92
C THR A 312 -13.57 15.36 26.73
N LEU A 313 -12.31 15.29 26.32
CA LEU A 313 -11.81 14.33 25.33
C LEU A 313 -11.08 13.20 26.06
N SER A 314 -11.79 12.13 26.41
CA SER A 314 -11.27 11.05 27.28
C SER A 314 -10.09 10.30 26.66
N ASP A 315 -10.09 10.16 25.33
CA ASP A 315 -9.09 9.39 24.59
C ASP A 315 -7.79 10.16 24.37
N LEU A 316 -7.77 11.46 24.70
CA LEU A 316 -6.65 12.35 24.47
C LEU A 316 -6.03 12.78 25.80
N GLN A 317 -4.78 12.41 26.00
CA GLN A 317 -4.01 12.73 27.20
C GLN A 317 -2.87 13.67 26.86
N ASP A 318 -2.67 14.70 27.68
CA ASP A 318 -1.50 15.56 27.58
C ASP A 318 -0.21 14.82 28.02
N ALA A 319 0.93 15.52 27.95
CA ALA A 319 2.22 14.99 28.40
C ALA A 319 2.28 14.64 29.90
N SER A 320 1.30 15.06 30.71
CA SER A 320 1.17 14.71 32.12
C SER A 320 0.26 13.49 32.36
N GLY A 321 -0.41 12.99 31.32
CA GLY A 321 -1.40 11.91 31.41
C GLY A 321 -2.81 12.38 31.77
N THR A 322 -3.08 13.69 31.70
CA THR A 322 -4.39 14.27 32.03
C THR A 322 -5.23 14.40 30.77
N SER A 323 -6.51 14.01 30.82
CA SER A 323 -7.43 14.19 29.70
C SER A 323 -7.62 15.67 29.37
N GLN A 324 -7.79 15.97 28.08
CA GLN A 324 -8.06 17.34 27.64
C GLN A 324 -9.48 17.76 28.04
N THR A 325 -9.58 18.86 28.78
CA THR A 325 -10.85 19.46 29.19
C THR A 325 -10.91 20.93 28.77
N PHE A 326 -12.07 21.41 28.36
CA PHE A 326 -12.30 22.83 28.07
C PHE A 326 -13.61 23.32 28.66
N LEU A 327 -13.59 24.53 29.19
CA LEU A 327 -14.73 25.16 29.86
C LEU A 327 -15.23 26.38 29.07
N ILE A 328 -16.52 26.40 28.75
CA ILE A 328 -17.27 27.59 28.35
C ILE A 328 -17.98 28.10 29.61
N ASP A 329 -17.42 29.11 30.27
CA ASP A 329 -17.95 29.67 31.53
C ASP A 329 -19.34 30.35 31.40
N SER A 330 -19.77 30.64 30.17
CA SER A 330 -21.04 31.32 29.92
C SER A 330 -21.46 31.15 28.47
N LEU A 331 -22.51 30.37 28.23
CA LEU A 331 -23.15 30.17 26.94
C LEU A 331 -24.59 30.67 27.00
N GLY A 332 -24.84 31.79 26.32
CA GLY A 332 -26.20 32.28 26.04
C GLY A 332 -26.68 31.79 24.67
N SER A 333 -27.61 32.52 24.04
CA SER A 333 -28.16 32.15 22.73
C SER A 333 -27.23 32.39 21.53
N GLU A 334 -26.17 33.19 21.71
CA GLU A 334 -25.17 33.39 20.65
C GLU A 334 -24.22 32.18 20.59
N PRO A 335 -24.00 31.59 19.40
CA PRO A 335 -23.07 30.47 19.26
C PRO A 335 -21.65 30.85 19.71
N ARG A 336 -20.95 29.89 20.29
CA ARG A 336 -19.53 30.03 20.67
C ARG A 336 -18.69 28.96 20.01
N GLU A 337 -17.49 29.35 19.58
CA GLU A 337 -16.51 28.44 19.01
C GLU A 337 -15.35 28.22 19.99
N VAL A 338 -14.90 26.98 20.05
CA VAL A 338 -13.78 26.53 20.88
C VAL A 338 -12.88 25.68 20.01
N THR A 339 -11.58 25.95 20.02
CA THR A 339 -10.58 25.17 19.28
C THR A 339 -9.62 24.49 20.22
N PHE A 340 -9.41 23.19 20.01
CA PHE A 340 -8.45 22.35 20.69
C PHE A 340 -7.26 22.14 19.76
N ASP A 341 -6.08 22.54 20.20
CA ASP A 341 -4.82 22.17 19.58
C ASP A 341 -4.42 20.79 20.12
N LEU A 342 -4.40 19.78 19.25
CA LEU A 342 -4.18 18.40 19.66
C LEU A 342 -2.70 18.00 19.61
N ARG A 343 -1.79 18.91 19.24
CA ARG A 343 -0.35 18.61 19.15
C ARG A 343 0.24 18.16 20.49
N ASN A 344 1.11 17.16 20.41
CA ASN A 344 1.75 16.48 21.54
C ASN A 344 0.81 15.72 22.47
N ASN A 345 -0.48 15.60 22.12
CA ASN A 345 -1.38 14.72 22.85
C ASN A 345 -1.13 13.27 22.45
N ARG A 346 -1.17 12.39 23.46
CA ARG A 346 -1.25 10.95 23.29
C ARG A 346 -2.72 10.58 23.07
N PHE A 347 -3.01 10.00 21.91
CA PHE A 347 -4.32 9.47 21.57
C PHE A 347 -4.35 7.97 21.85
N ALA A 348 -5.31 7.49 22.64
CA ALA A 348 -5.48 6.08 22.95
C ALA A 348 -6.98 5.78 23.10
N PRO A 349 -7.68 5.58 21.98
CA PRO A 349 -9.12 5.40 21.99
C PRO A 349 -9.52 4.01 22.48
N ALA A 350 -10.73 3.90 23.02
CA ALA A 350 -11.34 2.61 23.34
C ALA A 350 -11.80 1.86 22.07
N ASP A 351 -12.21 2.60 21.04
CA ASP A 351 -12.53 2.11 19.70
C ASP A 351 -11.48 2.66 18.71
N PRO A 352 -10.70 1.81 18.01
CA PRO A 352 -9.62 2.28 17.14
C PRO A 352 -10.07 3.17 15.98
N LEU A 353 -11.38 3.19 15.68
CA LEU A 353 -11.99 3.98 14.62
C LEU A 353 -12.97 5.04 15.14
N ALA A 354 -12.91 5.41 16.41
CA ALA A 354 -13.67 6.56 16.92
C ALA A 354 -12.90 7.39 17.95
N LEU A 355 -13.20 8.68 18.00
CA LEU A 355 -12.79 9.59 19.06
C LEU A 355 -13.97 9.85 20.00
N GLN A 356 -13.81 9.52 21.28
CA GLN A 356 -14.81 9.75 22.31
C GLN A 356 -14.73 11.19 22.85
N LEU A 357 -15.90 11.82 22.89
CA LEU A 357 -16.14 13.15 23.43
C LEU A 357 -17.27 13.04 24.45
N SER A 358 -17.15 13.72 25.57
CA SER A 358 -18.29 13.96 26.45
C SER A 358 -18.35 15.43 26.81
N TYR A 359 -19.53 15.88 27.21
CA TYR A 359 -19.64 17.18 27.84
C TYR A 359 -20.63 17.13 28.99
N ALA A 360 -20.34 17.92 30.02
CA ALA A 360 -21.25 18.23 31.09
C ALA A 360 -21.65 19.69 30.98
N ALA A 361 -22.91 20.00 31.23
CA ALA A 361 -23.37 21.36 31.25
C ALA A 361 -24.22 21.64 32.48
N ARG A 362 -24.12 22.89 32.92
CA ARG A 362 -24.70 23.35 34.17
C ARG A 362 -25.42 24.67 33.92
N THR A 363 -26.72 24.71 34.20
CA THR A 363 -27.48 25.95 34.10
C THR A 363 -27.08 26.90 35.23
N ILE A 364 -27.05 28.20 34.92
CA ILE A 364 -26.94 29.27 35.91
C ILE A 364 -28.36 29.68 36.29
N ASP A 365 -28.55 30.04 37.57
CA ASP A 365 -29.81 30.61 38.05
C ASP A 365 -30.27 31.75 37.13
N SER A 366 -31.49 31.65 36.62
CA SER A 366 -32.02 32.62 35.65
C SER A 366 -32.21 34.02 36.24
N GLY A 367 -32.20 34.17 37.57
CA GLY A 367 -32.39 35.43 38.30
C GLY A 367 -33.79 36.02 38.21
N GLY A 368 -34.64 35.48 37.33
CA GLY A 368 -36.04 35.83 37.09
C GLY A 368 -36.74 34.75 36.26
N GLU A 369 -38.01 34.97 35.95
CA GLU A 369 -38.81 33.98 35.22
C GLU A 369 -38.38 33.86 33.75
N VAL A 370 -38.22 32.63 33.30
CA VAL A 370 -37.94 32.27 31.91
C VAL A 370 -38.84 31.12 31.49
N THR A 371 -39.13 31.00 30.20
CA THR A 371 -39.89 29.86 29.66
C THR A 371 -38.93 28.87 29.05
N ILE A 372 -38.83 27.68 29.65
CA ILE A 372 -38.00 26.58 29.15
C ILE A 372 -38.89 25.40 28.75
N ARG A 373 -38.39 24.61 27.80
CA ARG A 373 -39.08 23.46 27.25
C ARG A 373 -38.13 22.27 27.22
N SER A 374 -38.68 21.09 27.42
CA SER A 374 -37.96 19.82 27.36
C SER A 374 -37.36 19.52 25.98
N ASP A 375 -37.96 20.09 24.93
CA ASP A 375 -37.49 20.03 23.54
C ASP A 375 -36.42 21.07 23.20
N GLY A 376 -36.01 21.92 24.15
CA GLY A 376 -34.90 22.85 23.96
C GLY A 376 -33.57 22.09 23.87
N GLU A 377 -32.71 22.48 22.92
CA GLU A 377 -31.51 21.73 22.58
C GLU A 377 -30.21 22.52 22.78
N ILE A 378 -29.14 21.77 23.01
CA ILE A 378 -27.77 22.23 22.80
C ILE A 378 -27.21 21.51 21.60
N ILE A 379 -26.79 22.31 20.64
CA ILE A 379 -26.26 21.85 19.38
C ILE A 379 -24.75 22.04 19.41
N VAL A 380 -24.02 20.94 19.30
CA VAL A 380 -22.56 20.90 19.22
C VAL A 380 -22.20 20.46 17.80
N GLU A 381 -21.57 21.34 17.04
CA GLU A 381 -20.98 21.00 15.75
C GLU A 381 -19.47 20.81 15.89
N ALA A 382 -19.01 19.60 15.60
CA ALA A 382 -17.60 19.24 15.58
C ALA A 382 -17.03 19.46 14.16
N ILE A 383 -16.12 20.42 14.06
CA ILE A 383 -15.34 20.73 12.86
C ILE A 383 -13.97 20.11 13.07
N THR A 384 -13.66 19.09 12.28
CA THR A 384 -12.45 18.27 12.42
C THR A 384 -11.37 18.71 11.43
N GLU A 385 -10.12 18.66 11.87
CA GLU A 385 -8.95 18.78 11.00
C GLU A 385 -8.30 17.41 10.80
N GLN A 386 -7.43 17.30 9.79
CA GLN A 386 -6.59 16.10 9.64
C GLN A 386 -5.65 16.00 10.84
N LEU A 387 -5.63 14.83 11.48
CA LEU A 387 -4.69 14.50 12.53
C LEU A 387 -3.49 13.79 11.90
N THR A 388 -2.29 14.32 12.12
CA THR A 388 -1.03 13.68 11.71
C THR A 388 -0.32 13.16 12.94
N PHE A 389 0.23 11.96 12.85
CA PHE A 389 0.89 11.28 13.96
C PHE A 389 2.41 11.21 13.75
N SER A 390 3.14 11.53 14.82
CA SER A 390 4.59 11.29 14.91
C SER A 390 4.95 9.84 15.27
N ARG A 391 3.96 9.09 15.77
CA ARG A 391 4.08 7.68 16.15
C ARG A 391 2.68 7.08 16.23
N VAL A 392 2.52 5.88 15.69
CA VAL A 392 1.30 5.07 15.81
C VAL A 392 1.70 3.67 16.26
N ALA A 393 1.00 3.16 17.26
CA ALA A 393 0.93 1.76 17.64
C ALA A 393 -0.48 1.26 17.36
N GLY A 394 -0.60 0.18 16.59
CA GLY A 394 -1.89 -0.30 16.13
C GLY A 394 -1.77 -1.20 14.92
N ILE A 395 -2.88 -1.35 14.20
CA ILE A 395 -2.97 -2.15 12.98
C ILE A 395 -2.97 -1.21 11.78
N LEU A 396 -2.16 -1.54 10.77
CA LEU A 396 -2.19 -0.89 9.47
C LEU A 396 -2.78 -1.84 8.44
N ASP A 397 -3.61 -1.31 7.56
CA ASP A 397 -4.18 -2.03 6.43
C ASP A 397 -3.85 -1.29 5.13
N ASN A 398 -2.90 -1.82 4.36
CA ASN A 398 -2.54 -1.34 3.02
C ASN A 398 -2.22 0.16 2.93
N LEU A 399 -1.39 0.69 3.85
CA LEU A 399 -0.89 2.07 3.76
C LEU A 399 0.06 2.20 2.56
N GLU A 400 -0.39 2.87 1.50
CA GLU A 400 0.34 2.98 0.24
C GLU A 400 1.55 3.94 0.32
N ILE A 401 2.69 3.48 -0.18
CA ILE A 401 3.92 4.23 -0.38
C ILE A 401 4.26 4.20 -1.88
N GLU A 402 4.10 5.36 -2.52
CA GLU A 402 4.46 5.55 -3.93
C GLU A 402 5.98 5.57 -4.10
N ILE A 403 6.50 4.74 -5.01
CA ILE A 403 7.91 4.72 -5.39
C ILE A 403 8.03 5.16 -6.86
N PRO A 404 8.92 6.11 -7.20
CA PRO A 404 9.05 6.59 -8.57
C PRO A 404 9.39 5.47 -9.56
N GLU A 405 8.71 5.45 -10.70
CA GLU A 405 9.00 4.49 -11.77
C GLU A 405 10.43 4.66 -12.32
N GLN A 406 10.99 3.56 -12.80
CA GLN A 406 12.30 3.54 -13.45
C GLN A 406 12.20 2.91 -14.83
N THR A 407 12.91 3.47 -15.80
CA THR A 407 12.97 2.95 -17.16
C THR A 407 14.39 2.57 -17.53
N GLN A 408 14.55 1.32 -17.95
CA GLN A 408 15.81 0.76 -18.44
C GLN A 408 15.74 0.63 -19.97
N THR A 409 16.79 1.09 -20.65
CA THR A 409 17.00 0.83 -22.09
C THR A 409 17.89 -0.39 -22.24
N ILE A 410 17.52 -1.29 -23.15
CA ILE A 410 18.18 -2.57 -23.36
C ILE A 410 18.55 -2.67 -24.83
N ASP A 411 19.81 -3.00 -25.11
CA ASP A 411 20.29 -3.25 -26.46
C ASP A 411 20.49 -4.77 -26.63
N PHE A 412 19.62 -5.39 -27.42
CA PHE A 412 19.71 -6.82 -27.71
C PHE A 412 20.57 -7.06 -28.96
N PRO A 413 21.48 -8.05 -28.94
CA PRO A 413 22.26 -8.44 -30.10
C PRO A 413 21.38 -8.77 -31.31
N GLN A 414 21.84 -8.36 -32.50
CA GLN A 414 21.21 -8.78 -33.75
C GLN A 414 21.21 -10.31 -33.89
N GLY A 415 20.06 -10.87 -34.26
CA GLY A 415 19.86 -12.31 -34.43
C GLY A 415 19.11 -13.00 -33.28
N LEU A 416 18.91 -12.31 -32.14
CA LEU A 416 18.05 -12.83 -31.06
C LEU A 416 16.56 -12.83 -31.42
N ASP A 417 16.13 -12.04 -32.41
CA ASP A 417 14.73 -12.03 -32.89
C ASP A 417 14.26 -13.42 -33.39
N ASN A 418 15.20 -14.28 -33.78
CA ASN A 418 14.95 -15.64 -34.24
C ASN A 418 15.09 -16.68 -33.11
N VAL A 419 15.24 -16.23 -31.87
CA VAL A 419 15.50 -17.07 -30.70
C VAL A 419 14.33 -16.94 -29.72
N ALA A 420 13.85 -18.07 -29.21
CA ALA A 420 12.89 -18.12 -28.11
C ALA A 420 13.59 -18.52 -26.81
N LEU A 421 13.27 -17.81 -25.72
CA LEU A 421 13.64 -18.15 -24.36
C LEU A 421 12.79 -19.32 -23.86
N ALA A 422 13.43 -20.33 -23.29
CA ALA A 422 12.74 -21.49 -22.72
C ALA A 422 12.31 -21.29 -21.26
N GLU A 423 13.16 -20.61 -20.47
CA GLU A 423 12.93 -20.34 -19.05
C GLU A 423 13.29 -18.90 -18.72
N THR A 424 12.57 -18.32 -17.76
CA THR A 424 12.79 -16.95 -17.30
C THR A 424 12.54 -16.83 -15.80
N GLU A 425 13.30 -15.98 -15.13
CA GLU A 425 13.20 -15.69 -13.70
C GLU A 425 13.15 -14.18 -13.46
N LEU A 426 12.29 -13.77 -12.53
CA LEU A 426 12.22 -12.41 -12.00
C LEU A 426 12.63 -12.44 -10.53
N ALA A 427 13.50 -11.51 -10.13
CA ALA A 427 13.87 -11.31 -8.73
C ALA A 427 13.73 -9.83 -8.36
N VAL A 428 12.96 -9.56 -7.32
CA VAL A 428 12.71 -8.20 -6.81
C VAL A 428 13.44 -8.06 -5.48
N TYR A 429 14.33 -7.08 -5.40
CA TYR A 429 15.09 -6.77 -4.19
C TYR A 429 14.44 -5.59 -3.50
N VAL A 430 13.98 -5.81 -2.28
CA VAL A 430 13.33 -4.79 -1.45
C VAL A 430 14.04 -4.75 -0.11
N THR A 431 14.33 -3.57 0.39
CA THR A 431 14.79 -3.37 1.77
C THR A 431 13.68 -2.71 2.58
N SER A 432 13.24 -3.41 3.62
CA SER A 432 12.18 -2.96 4.52
C SER A 432 12.75 -2.53 5.87
N ALA A 433 12.41 -1.31 6.29
CA ALA A 433 12.65 -0.80 7.64
C ALA A 433 11.33 -0.46 8.36
N VAL A 434 10.21 -1.02 7.90
CA VAL A 434 8.90 -0.93 8.56
C VAL A 434 8.64 -2.18 9.40
N GLY A 435 8.05 -2.02 10.57
CA GLY A 435 7.74 -3.11 11.50
C GLY A 435 6.59 -4.02 11.05
N PHE A 436 5.93 -3.74 9.93
CA PHE A 436 4.74 -4.44 9.47
C PHE A 436 5.06 -5.36 8.28
N ASN A 437 4.37 -6.50 8.22
CA ASN A 437 4.27 -7.25 6.96
C ASN A 437 3.66 -6.34 5.90
N SER A 438 4.17 -6.41 4.68
CA SER A 438 3.86 -5.45 3.63
C SER A 438 3.70 -6.16 2.29
N GLY A 439 3.05 -5.49 1.35
CA GLY A 439 2.87 -5.93 -0.03
C GLY A 439 3.62 -5.04 -1.02
N ILE A 440 3.92 -5.58 -2.19
CA ILE A 440 4.40 -4.83 -3.34
C ILE A 440 3.67 -5.27 -4.59
N THR A 441 3.21 -4.29 -5.36
CA THR A 441 2.71 -4.47 -6.72
C THR A 441 3.70 -3.85 -7.69
N LEU A 442 4.07 -4.58 -8.75
CA LEU A 442 4.91 -4.09 -9.84
C LEU A 442 4.11 -4.10 -11.15
N ASP A 443 3.92 -2.92 -11.75
CA ASP A 443 3.49 -2.79 -13.15
C ASP A 443 4.73 -2.65 -14.02
N ILE A 444 5.03 -3.70 -14.80
CA ILE A 444 6.20 -3.78 -15.67
C ILE A 444 5.72 -3.66 -17.12
N ARG A 445 6.22 -2.67 -17.86
CA ARG A 445 5.84 -2.40 -19.25
C ARG A 445 7.06 -2.42 -20.15
N GLY A 446 7.00 -3.21 -21.22
CA GLY A 446 8.07 -3.38 -22.18
C GLY A 446 7.64 -2.92 -23.57
N THR A 447 8.54 -2.27 -24.32
CA THR A 447 8.33 -1.96 -25.74
C THR A 447 9.56 -2.34 -26.55
N ASN A 448 9.36 -3.05 -27.66
CA ASN A 448 10.44 -3.48 -28.55
C ASN A 448 10.75 -2.45 -29.65
N SER A 449 11.78 -2.73 -30.44
CA SER A 449 12.24 -1.87 -31.55
C SER A 449 11.19 -1.68 -32.66
N ALA A 450 10.23 -2.60 -32.79
CA ALA A 450 9.11 -2.54 -33.73
C ALA A 450 7.91 -1.73 -33.18
N GLY A 451 7.98 -1.25 -31.93
CA GLY A 451 6.90 -0.51 -31.27
C GLY A 451 5.77 -1.39 -30.74
N GLN A 452 5.98 -2.70 -30.62
CA GLN A 452 5.06 -3.60 -29.94
C GLN A 452 5.31 -3.53 -28.43
N SER A 453 4.24 -3.59 -27.63
CA SER A 453 4.32 -3.50 -26.18
C SER A 453 3.69 -4.69 -25.49
N ALA A 454 4.21 -5.04 -24.31
CA ALA A 454 3.65 -6.02 -23.39
C ALA A 454 3.71 -5.47 -21.95
N SER A 455 2.87 -6.01 -21.08
CA SER A 455 2.83 -5.65 -19.66
C SER A 455 2.78 -6.90 -18.79
N LEU A 456 3.37 -6.83 -17.61
CA LEU A 456 3.35 -7.85 -16.58
C LEU A 456 2.98 -7.18 -15.24
N LEU A 457 2.02 -7.76 -14.52
CA LEU A 457 1.65 -7.34 -13.18
C LEU A 457 2.13 -8.41 -12.19
N VAL A 458 2.83 -7.98 -11.14
CA VAL A 458 3.32 -8.85 -10.06
C VAL A 458 2.78 -8.32 -8.74
N ASP A 459 2.11 -9.18 -7.98
CA ASP A 459 1.58 -8.87 -6.65
C ASP A 459 2.15 -9.84 -5.63
N GLU A 460 2.95 -9.33 -4.70
CA GLU A 460 3.69 -10.16 -3.76
C GLU A 460 3.70 -9.55 -2.35
N VAL A 461 3.93 -10.40 -1.34
CA VAL A 461 4.05 -9.97 0.05
C VAL A 461 5.46 -10.21 0.58
N PHE A 462 5.88 -9.39 1.52
CA PHE A 462 7.20 -9.47 2.13
C PHE A 462 7.15 -9.23 3.65
N PRO A 463 8.04 -9.88 4.42
CA PRO A 463 8.04 -9.78 5.88
C PRO A 463 8.45 -8.39 6.37
N ALA A 464 8.06 -8.09 7.61
CA ALA A 464 8.50 -6.92 8.36
C ALA A 464 10.03 -6.81 8.48
N GLY A 465 10.52 -5.58 8.59
CA GLY A 465 11.87 -5.23 9.02
C GLY A 465 11.84 -4.33 10.26
N SER A 466 12.83 -3.45 10.42
CA SER A 466 12.79 -2.38 11.42
C SER A 466 13.83 -1.29 11.09
N PRO A 467 13.72 -0.06 11.62
CA PRO A 467 14.75 0.97 11.40
C PRO A 467 16.10 0.62 12.02
N GLU A 468 16.08 -0.05 13.18
CA GLU A 468 17.29 -0.50 13.92
C GLU A 468 17.98 -1.69 13.23
N SER A 469 17.20 -2.51 12.51
CA SER A 469 17.68 -3.66 11.75
C SER A 469 16.86 -3.82 10.46
N PRO A 470 17.15 -3.02 9.42
CA PRO A 470 16.47 -3.15 8.13
C PRO A 470 16.70 -4.54 7.53
N GLN A 471 15.69 -5.09 6.86
CA GLN A 471 15.76 -6.41 6.25
C GLN A 471 15.76 -6.28 4.73
N THR A 472 16.81 -6.79 4.08
CA THR A 472 16.83 -7.00 2.64
C THR A 472 16.13 -8.31 2.30
N ILE A 473 15.20 -8.23 1.36
CA ILE A 473 14.26 -9.28 0.99
C ILE A 473 14.38 -9.50 -0.52
N ILE A 474 14.36 -10.77 -0.92
CA ILE A 474 14.38 -11.16 -2.33
C ILE A 474 13.08 -11.90 -2.61
N ILE A 475 12.22 -11.27 -3.41
CA ILE A 475 10.95 -11.83 -3.85
C ILE A 475 11.17 -12.46 -5.22
N ARG A 476 10.73 -13.70 -5.41
CA ARG A 476 10.86 -14.47 -6.66
C ARG A 476 9.47 -14.88 -7.14
N PRO A 477 8.73 -13.95 -7.77
CA PRO A 477 7.38 -14.22 -8.22
C PRO A 477 7.36 -15.26 -9.32
N GLU A 478 6.36 -16.13 -9.30
CA GLU A 478 6.06 -17.01 -10.43
C GLU A 478 5.34 -16.21 -11.51
N ALA A 479 6.07 -15.78 -12.53
CA ALA A 479 5.50 -15.03 -13.65
C ALA A 479 5.47 -15.91 -14.91
N ALA A 480 4.41 -16.68 -15.11
CA ALA A 480 4.23 -17.49 -16.32
C ALA A 480 4.27 -16.62 -17.60
N GLU A 481 3.79 -15.38 -17.49
CA GLU A 481 3.76 -14.39 -18.57
C GLU A 481 5.13 -13.70 -18.79
N LEU A 482 6.11 -13.90 -17.89
CA LEU A 482 7.44 -13.31 -18.02
C LEU A 482 8.18 -13.84 -19.25
N THR A 483 8.01 -15.12 -19.57
CA THR A 483 8.63 -15.72 -20.74
C THR A 483 8.10 -15.07 -22.02
N ASP A 484 6.79 -14.84 -22.11
CA ASP A 484 6.18 -14.14 -23.24
C ASP A 484 6.62 -12.66 -23.31
N PHE A 485 6.71 -12.00 -22.15
CA PHE A 485 7.21 -10.62 -22.05
C PHE A 485 8.66 -10.49 -22.53
N LEU A 486 9.57 -11.37 -22.09
CA LEU A 486 10.98 -11.31 -22.50
C LEU A 486 11.19 -11.81 -23.94
N ASN A 487 10.35 -12.72 -24.45
CA ASN A 487 10.34 -13.13 -25.85
C ASN A 487 9.91 -12.01 -26.82
N LEU A 488 9.31 -10.93 -26.31
CA LEU A 488 9.07 -9.71 -27.10
C LEU A 488 10.37 -8.95 -27.42
N LEU A 489 11.46 -9.24 -26.68
CA LEU A 489 12.74 -8.53 -26.71
C LEU A 489 12.55 -7.01 -26.51
N PRO A 490 12.03 -6.58 -25.35
CA PRO A 490 11.72 -5.18 -25.09
C PRO A 490 12.99 -4.34 -24.98
N THR A 491 13.22 -3.42 -25.91
CA THR A 491 14.36 -2.49 -25.91
C THR A 491 14.21 -1.37 -24.87
N SER A 492 13.02 -1.22 -24.29
CA SER A 492 12.73 -0.32 -23.18
C SER A 492 11.80 -1.03 -22.20
N VAL A 493 12.17 -1.06 -20.93
CA VAL A 493 11.39 -1.64 -19.83
C VAL A 493 11.18 -0.59 -18.74
N THR A 494 9.93 -0.27 -18.46
CA THR A 494 9.52 0.61 -17.35
C THR A 494 8.95 -0.25 -16.22
N VAL A 495 9.40 0.01 -15.00
CA VAL A 495 8.91 -0.67 -13.78
C VAL A 495 8.33 0.39 -12.85
N THR A 496 7.06 0.22 -12.49
CA THR A 496 6.33 1.10 -11.57
C THR A 496 5.93 0.32 -10.32
N PRO A 497 6.64 0.51 -9.19
CA PRO A 497 6.32 -0.15 -7.93
C PRO A 497 5.31 0.64 -7.08
N SER A 498 4.36 -0.08 -6.47
CA SER A 498 3.50 0.39 -5.37
C SER A 498 3.72 -0.50 -4.15
N VAL A 499 4.13 0.08 -3.02
CA VAL A 499 4.33 -0.67 -1.77
C VAL A 499 3.17 -0.38 -0.82
N PHE A 500 2.64 -1.42 -0.17
CA PHE A 500 1.54 -1.33 0.79
C PHE A 500 2.02 -1.81 2.16
N VAL A 501 2.01 -0.94 3.16
CA VAL A 501 2.47 -1.27 4.51
C VAL A 501 1.29 -1.69 5.38
N GLY A 502 1.39 -2.85 6.02
CA GLY A 502 0.35 -3.40 6.89
C GLY A 502 -0.47 -4.51 6.24
N ASP A 503 -0.77 -5.55 7.00
CA ASP A 503 -1.54 -6.73 6.58
C ASP A 503 -2.98 -6.74 7.13
N GLY A 504 -3.40 -5.66 7.80
CA GLY A 504 -4.73 -5.52 8.42
C GLY A 504 -4.96 -6.41 9.64
N ILE A 505 -3.91 -7.09 10.14
CA ILE A 505 -4.02 -8.07 11.23
C ILE A 505 -2.98 -7.83 12.33
N SER A 506 -1.73 -7.55 11.95
CA SER A 506 -0.61 -7.40 12.87
C SER A 506 -0.63 -6.04 13.57
N GLU A 507 -0.41 -6.06 14.89
CA GLU A 507 -0.28 -4.86 15.71
C GLU A 507 1.20 -4.58 15.95
N GLU A 508 1.66 -3.44 15.44
CA GLU A 508 3.07 -3.03 15.51
C GLU A 508 3.17 -1.50 15.66
N VAL A 509 4.40 -1.00 15.75
CA VAL A 509 4.69 0.44 15.85
C VAL A 509 5.23 0.97 14.52
N ILE A 510 4.68 2.11 14.08
CA ILE A 510 5.17 2.87 12.93
C ILE A 510 5.46 4.33 13.30
N GLU A 511 6.52 4.87 12.72
CA GLU A 511 6.89 6.27 12.83
C GLU A 511 7.16 6.85 11.43
N PRO A 512 7.04 8.17 11.22
CA PRO A 512 7.27 8.82 9.93
C PRO A 512 8.65 8.50 9.33
N SER A 513 9.66 8.27 10.17
CA SER A 513 11.04 7.97 9.74
C SER A 513 11.26 6.53 9.27
N HIS A 514 10.29 5.63 9.49
CA HIS A 514 10.34 4.27 8.95
C HIS A 514 10.23 4.34 7.43
N TRP A 515 10.81 3.38 6.72
CA TRP A 515 10.94 3.46 5.27
C TRP A 515 10.94 2.09 4.60
N VAL A 516 10.65 2.12 3.31
CA VAL A 516 10.80 1.00 2.39
C VAL A 516 11.61 1.48 1.18
N GLN A 517 12.35 0.57 0.58
CA GLN A 517 13.13 0.85 -0.62
C GLN A 517 13.03 -0.35 -1.56
N VAL A 518 12.69 -0.10 -2.81
CA VAL A 518 12.92 -1.07 -3.88
C VAL A 518 14.34 -0.84 -4.36
N ASP A 519 15.20 -1.84 -4.26
CA ASP A 519 16.62 -1.73 -4.62
C ASP A 519 16.82 -2.00 -6.11
N SER A 520 16.29 -3.12 -6.61
CA SER A 520 16.36 -3.49 -8.03
C SER A 520 15.31 -4.51 -8.41
N VAL A 521 14.95 -4.53 -9.69
CA VAL A 521 14.17 -5.61 -10.30
C VAL A 521 15.03 -6.27 -11.38
N GLN A 522 15.36 -7.55 -11.18
CA GLN A 522 16.27 -8.31 -12.04
C GLN A 522 15.51 -9.30 -12.91
N PHE A 523 15.77 -9.23 -14.21
CA PHE A 523 15.21 -10.11 -15.22
C PHE A 523 16.32 -11.05 -15.69
N ARG A 524 16.06 -12.35 -15.61
CA ARG A 524 17.03 -13.39 -16.01
C ARG A 524 16.37 -14.38 -16.95
N ALA A 525 17.11 -14.79 -17.98
CA ALA A 525 16.77 -15.94 -18.80
C ALA A 525 18.01 -16.82 -18.92
N PRO A 526 18.03 -18.03 -18.31
CA PRO A 526 19.14 -18.96 -18.48
C PRO A 526 19.29 -19.39 -19.95
N ALA A 527 20.45 -19.96 -20.24
CA ALA A 527 20.99 -20.18 -21.58
C ALA A 527 20.28 -21.20 -22.48
N ALA A 528 19.01 -21.52 -22.24
CA ALA A 528 18.24 -22.48 -23.03
C ALA A 528 17.36 -21.74 -24.05
N PHE A 529 17.63 -22.02 -25.32
CA PHE A 529 17.05 -21.28 -26.44
C PHE A 529 16.55 -22.21 -27.53
N GLN A 530 15.49 -21.78 -28.24
CA GLN A 530 15.06 -22.41 -29.48
C GLN A 530 15.32 -21.48 -30.68
N VAL A 531 16.04 -21.96 -31.69
CA VAL A 531 16.26 -21.22 -32.93
C VAL A 531 15.06 -21.46 -33.85
N ARG A 532 14.24 -20.44 -34.06
CA ARG A 532 12.99 -20.50 -34.85
C ARG A 532 13.24 -20.42 -36.36
N GLU A 533 14.20 -19.60 -36.77
CA GLU A 533 14.57 -19.40 -38.18
C GLU A 533 16.09 -19.42 -38.35
N ALA A 534 16.55 -19.78 -39.55
CA ALA A 534 17.97 -19.88 -39.85
C ALA A 534 18.66 -18.51 -39.69
N THR A 535 19.74 -18.47 -38.92
CA THR A 535 20.49 -17.24 -38.61
C THR A 535 21.88 -17.30 -39.23
N GLN A 536 22.42 -16.13 -39.61
CA GLN A 536 23.76 -16.01 -40.20
C GLN A 536 24.67 -15.14 -39.35
N ILE A 537 25.88 -15.62 -39.09
CA ILE A 537 26.96 -14.92 -38.40
C ILE A 537 28.06 -14.63 -39.43
N GLN A 538 28.49 -13.38 -39.48
CA GLN A 538 29.52 -12.89 -40.39
C GLN A 538 30.61 -12.16 -39.58
N PRO A 539 31.69 -12.85 -39.15
CA PRO A 539 32.82 -12.24 -38.46
C PRO A 539 33.56 -11.22 -39.34
N ASP A 540 34.40 -10.39 -38.73
CA ASP A 540 35.13 -9.35 -39.46
C ASP A 540 36.09 -9.92 -40.52
N PRO A 541 36.12 -9.36 -41.75
CA PRO A 541 37.00 -9.87 -42.79
C PRO A 541 38.49 -9.66 -42.50
N VAL A 542 39.29 -10.68 -42.76
CA VAL A 542 40.75 -10.66 -42.56
C VAL A 542 41.47 -10.20 -43.83
N ARG A 543 42.31 -9.17 -43.71
CA ARG A 543 43.19 -8.73 -44.79
C ARG A 543 44.29 -9.76 -45.07
N ARG A 544 44.48 -10.12 -46.34
CA ARG A 544 45.53 -10.99 -46.85
C ARG A 544 46.41 -10.25 -47.86
N THR A 545 47.67 -10.64 -47.95
CA THR A 545 48.64 -10.03 -48.88
C THR A 545 49.46 -11.11 -49.58
N PHE A 546 49.61 -10.98 -50.89
CA PHE A 546 50.47 -11.82 -51.72
C PHE A 546 51.38 -10.94 -52.58
N THR A 547 52.56 -10.60 -52.06
CA THR A 547 53.43 -9.53 -52.62
C THR A 547 54.47 -10.02 -53.63
N ASP A 548 54.48 -11.31 -53.97
CA ASP A 548 55.45 -11.89 -54.91
C ASP A 548 54.84 -11.94 -56.31
N ASP A 549 55.07 -10.88 -57.08
CA ASP A 549 54.53 -10.73 -58.44
C ASP A 549 55.11 -11.79 -59.40
N GLU A 550 56.37 -12.19 -59.23
CA GLU A 550 57.00 -13.25 -60.04
C GLU A 550 56.36 -14.61 -59.75
N ALA A 551 56.14 -14.93 -58.47
CA ALA A 551 55.42 -16.14 -58.09
C ALA A 551 53.97 -16.12 -58.59
N ARG A 552 53.29 -14.97 -58.61
CA ARG A 552 51.93 -14.83 -59.15
C ARG A 552 51.89 -15.15 -60.65
N ASP A 553 52.81 -14.58 -61.42
CA ASP A 553 52.89 -14.80 -62.87
C ASP A 553 53.25 -16.26 -63.20
N ARG A 554 54.15 -16.86 -62.42
CA ARG A 554 54.53 -18.28 -62.55
C ARG A 554 53.40 -19.23 -62.17
N ILE A 555 52.67 -18.93 -61.09
CA ILE A 555 51.50 -19.72 -60.68
C ILE A 555 50.42 -19.61 -61.74
N SER A 556 50.02 -18.40 -62.13
CA SER A 556 48.94 -18.15 -63.10
C SER A 556 49.19 -18.77 -64.48
N SER A 557 50.44 -18.82 -64.94
CA SER A 557 50.80 -19.41 -66.23
C SER A 557 50.79 -20.94 -66.20
N ASN A 558 50.98 -21.55 -65.03
CA ASN A 558 51.27 -22.99 -64.89
C ASN A 558 50.27 -23.78 -64.03
N VAL A 559 49.17 -23.15 -63.57
CA VAL A 559 48.09 -23.85 -62.86
C VAL A 559 47.50 -24.95 -63.74
N ARG A 560 47.51 -26.18 -63.23
CA ARG A 560 46.79 -27.32 -63.81
C ARG A 560 45.44 -27.55 -63.15
N SER A 561 45.39 -27.47 -61.82
CA SER A 561 44.16 -27.54 -61.03
C SER A 561 44.43 -26.91 -59.67
N ALA A 562 43.40 -26.34 -59.03
CA ALA A 562 43.47 -26.07 -57.61
C ALA A 562 42.16 -26.46 -56.93
N GLY A 563 42.24 -26.60 -55.62
CA GLY A 563 41.05 -26.69 -54.79
C GLY A 563 41.31 -26.10 -53.43
N VAL A 564 40.25 -25.69 -52.74
CA VAL A 564 40.33 -25.30 -51.34
C VAL A 564 39.92 -26.48 -50.50
N ARG A 565 40.86 -26.93 -49.67
CA ARG A 565 40.60 -27.91 -48.61
C ARG A 565 40.19 -27.15 -47.36
N THR A 566 38.96 -27.37 -46.93
CA THR A 566 38.38 -26.74 -45.74
C THR A 566 38.11 -27.81 -44.70
N THR A 567 38.69 -27.65 -43.51
CA THR A 567 38.36 -28.40 -42.30
C THR A 567 37.59 -27.49 -41.38
N ILE A 568 36.44 -27.95 -40.92
CA ILE A 568 35.60 -27.24 -39.95
C ILE A 568 35.49 -28.13 -38.72
N GLU A 569 35.74 -27.53 -37.57
CA GLU A 569 35.44 -28.09 -36.26
C GLU A 569 34.28 -27.31 -35.67
N ASN A 570 33.20 -28.00 -35.34
CA ASN A 570 32.01 -27.46 -34.72
C ASN A 570 31.95 -27.94 -33.27
N HIS A 571 32.12 -27.04 -32.32
CA HIS A 571 31.90 -27.25 -30.89
C HIS A 571 30.64 -26.49 -30.43
N VAL A 572 29.65 -26.33 -31.30
CA VAL A 572 28.33 -25.77 -30.98
C VAL A 572 27.30 -26.91 -31.03
N PRO A 573 26.33 -26.97 -30.11
CA PRO A 573 25.27 -27.99 -30.11
C PRO A 573 24.23 -27.81 -31.24
N LEU A 574 24.58 -27.07 -32.28
CA LEU A 574 23.77 -26.75 -33.45
C LEU A 574 24.50 -27.19 -34.71
N ALA A 575 23.77 -27.65 -35.72
CA ALA A 575 24.36 -27.90 -37.04
C ALA A 575 24.72 -26.55 -37.68
N VAL A 576 25.88 -26.50 -38.33
CA VAL A 576 26.39 -25.26 -38.95
C VAL A 576 26.71 -25.46 -40.42
N GLY A 577 26.38 -24.46 -41.23
CA GLY A 577 26.79 -24.35 -42.62
C GLY A 577 27.84 -23.26 -42.78
N VAL A 578 29.01 -23.57 -43.33
CA VAL A 578 30.10 -22.59 -43.51
C VAL A 578 30.32 -22.26 -44.99
N ARG A 579 30.48 -20.97 -45.29
CA ARG A 579 30.97 -20.47 -46.58
C ARG A 579 32.15 -19.53 -46.37
N LEU A 580 33.09 -19.55 -47.31
CA LEU A 580 34.22 -18.63 -47.36
C LEU A 580 33.94 -17.57 -48.41
N PHE A 581 34.19 -16.32 -48.07
CA PHE A 581 34.02 -15.17 -48.94
C PHE A 581 35.35 -14.48 -49.17
N VAL A 582 35.58 -14.01 -50.39
CA VAL A 582 36.75 -13.21 -50.76
C VAL A 582 36.26 -11.92 -51.39
N GLY A 583 36.83 -10.79 -50.98
CA GLY A 583 36.53 -9.46 -51.52
C GLY A 583 37.79 -8.67 -51.83
N ALA A 584 37.65 -7.67 -52.70
CA ALA A 584 38.73 -6.74 -53.03
C ALA A 584 39.00 -5.73 -51.90
N THR A 585 37.95 -5.38 -51.15
CA THR A 585 38.02 -4.54 -49.95
C THR A 585 37.19 -5.18 -48.84
N GLU A 586 37.47 -4.79 -47.59
CA GLU A 586 36.76 -5.25 -46.40
C GLU A 586 35.24 -5.13 -46.53
N ALA A 587 34.73 -3.97 -46.94
CA ALA A 587 33.29 -3.71 -47.09
C ALA A 587 32.60 -4.56 -48.17
N THR A 588 33.36 -5.14 -49.12
CA THR A 588 32.80 -5.93 -50.23
C THR A 588 32.67 -7.41 -49.92
N VAL A 589 33.27 -7.92 -48.85
CA VAL A 589 33.40 -9.36 -48.61
C VAL A 589 32.05 -10.07 -48.51
N TYR A 590 31.09 -9.53 -47.77
CA TYR A 590 29.76 -10.14 -47.63
C TYR A 590 28.69 -9.51 -48.52
N THR A 591 28.97 -8.36 -49.14
CA THR A 591 27.99 -7.61 -49.94
C THR A 591 28.16 -7.80 -51.44
N ASN A 592 29.40 -7.89 -51.92
CA ASN A 592 29.74 -8.10 -53.33
C ASN A 592 31.09 -8.84 -53.45
N PRO A 593 31.14 -10.12 -53.04
CA PRO A 593 32.38 -10.90 -53.05
C PRO A 593 32.92 -11.10 -54.46
N THR A 594 34.25 -11.12 -54.60
CA THR A 594 34.92 -11.55 -55.81
C THR A 594 34.90 -13.07 -55.98
N LEU A 595 34.88 -13.82 -54.87
CA LEU A 595 34.80 -15.29 -54.85
C LEU A 595 34.04 -15.78 -53.60
N VAL A 596 33.22 -16.83 -53.78
CA VAL A 596 32.51 -17.53 -52.70
C VAL A 596 32.80 -19.03 -52.81
N ILE A 597 33.15 -19.67 -51.70
CA ILE A 597 33.52 -21.09 -51.66
C ILE A 597 32.74 -21.79 -50.54
N PRO A 598 31.88 -22.78 -50.86
CA PRO A 598 31.45 -23.20 -52.20
C PRO A 598 30.65 -22.10 -52.92
N PRO A 599 30.52 -22.15 -54.26
CA PRO A 599 29.66 -21.24 -55.03
C PRO A 599 28.23 -21.15 -54.46
N LEU A 600 27.56 -20.00 -54.63
CA LEU A 600 26.24 -19.74 -54.00
C LEU A 600 25.13 -20.71 -54.44
N ASP A 601 25.26 -21.30 -55.62
CA ASP A 601 24.37 -22.32 -56.19
C ASP A 601 24.66 -23.74 -55.68
N GLU A 602 25.76 -23.96 -54.97
CA GLU A 602 26.09 -25.20 -54.27
C GLU A 602 25.79 -25.10 -52.77
N PRO A 603 25.50 -26.22 -52.07
CA PRO A 603 25.29 -26.19 -50.63
C PRO A 603 26.57 -25.75 -49.88
N ALA A 604 26.38 -25.05 -48.76
CA ALA A 604 27.49 -24.68 -47.87
C ALA A 604 28.15 -25.93 -47.25
N PHE A 605 29.35 -25.74 -46.66
CA PHE A 605 30.00 -26.81 -45.91
C PHE A 605 29.21 -27.13 -44.64
N ALA A 606 28.41 -28.19 -44.67
CA ALA A 606 27.57 -28.58 -43.55
C ALA A 606 28.35 -29.41 -42.52
N VAL A 607 28.25 -29.06 -41.24
CA VAL A 607 28.79 -29.84 -40.11
C VAL A 607 27.65 -30.14 -39.15
N SER A 608 27.54 -31.40 -38.72
CA SER A 608 26.53 -31.79 -37.74
C SER A 608 26.72 -31.05 -36.41
N ALA A 609 25.65 -30.95 -35.63
CA ALA A 609 25.71 -30.50 -34.25
C ALA A 609 26.75 -31.30 -33.45
N ALA A 610 27.43 -30.62 -32.53
CA ALA A 610 28.29 -31.26 -31.56
C ALA A 610 27.45 -32.07 -30.55
N PRO A 611 27.86 -33.29 -30.17
CA PRO A 611 27.15 -34.07 -29.16
C PRO A 611 27.15 -33.35 -27.80
N PHE A 612 25.96 -33.13 -27.23
CA PHE A 612 25.78 -32.46 -25.94
C PHE A 612 24.98 -33.34 -24.96
N ASP A 613 25.21 -33.16 -23.66
CA ASP A 613 24.64 -33.97 -22.58
C ASP A 613 23.44 -33.34 -21.87
N GLY A 614 22.85 -32.31 -22.50
CA GLY A 614 21.72 -31.53 -21.99
C GLY A 614 22.12 -30.17 -21.41
N SER A 615 23.38 -29.97 -21.00
CA SER A 615 23.86 -28.66 -20.55
C SER A 615 25.20 -28.25 -21.16
N ARG A 616 26.01 -29.19 -21.68
CA ARG A 616 27.30 -28.86 -22.31
C ARG A 616 27.60 -29.72 -23.52
N VAL A 617 28.38 -29.16 -24.44
CA VAL A 617 29.01 -29.93 -25.52
C VAL A 617 30.11 -30.84 -24.94
N SER A 618 30.06 -32.11 -25.31
CA SER A 618 30.95 -33.17 -24.79
C SER A 618 32.15 -33.46 -25.70
N ALA A 619 32.05 -33.14 -27.00
CA ALA A 619 33.11 -33.26 -28.00
C ALA A 619 32.76 -32.47 -29.26
N SER A 620 33.76 -32.06 -30.05
CA SER A 620 33.52 -31.39 -31.35
C SER A 620 33.07 -32.36 -32.45
N ALA A 621 32.22 -31.89 -33.35
CA ALA A 621 31.97 -32.50 -34.65
C ALA A 621 32.94 -31.94 -35.71
N PHE A 622 33.28 -32.74 -36.72
CA PHE A 622 34.24 -32.35 -37.75
C PHE A 622 33.71 -32.64 -39.15
N ASN A 623 34.06 -31.78 -40.09
CA ASN A 623 33.92 -32.06 -41.52
C ASN A 623 35.13 -31.53 -42.28
N THR A 624 35.63 -32.31 -43.24
CA THR A 624 36.67 -31.86 -44.17
C THR A 624 36.18 -32.06 -45.60
N GLN A 625 36.14 -30.98 -46.37
CA GLN A 625 35.71 -31.02 -47.77
C GLN A 625 36.70 -30.28 -48.66
N ASN A 626 36.76 -30.70 -49.93
CA ASN A 626 37.58 -30.07 -50.96
C ASN A 626 36.67 -29.53 -52.05
N VAL A 627 36.75 -28.23 -52.34
CA VAL A 627 36.07 -27.59 -53.48
C VAL A 627 37.09 -27.33 -54.57
N THR A 628 36.79 -27.74 -55.80
CA THR A 628 37.67 -27.46 -56.95
C THR A 628 37.50 -26.01 -57.36
N LEU A 629 38.61 -25.30 -57.60
CA LEU A 629 38.61 -23.92 -58.07
C LEU A 629 38.88 -23.87 -59.57
N THR A 630 38.25 -22.90 -60.25
CA THR A 630 38.61 -22.56 -61.63
C THR A 630 39.92 -21.77 -61.67
N LYS A 631 40.51 -21.65 -62.86
CA LYS A 631 41.72 -20.83 -63.05
C LYS A 631 41.49 -19.37 -62.64
N ASP A 632 40.33 -18.81 -62.94
CA ASP A 632 39.98 -17.43 -62.61
C ASP A 632 39.80 -17.23 -61.09
N ASP A 633 39.27 -18.24 -60.38
CA ASP A 633 39.10 -18.17 -58.93
C ASP A 633 40.44 -18.18 -58.17
N ILE A 634 41.42 -18.89 -58.70
CA ILE A 634 42.77 -18.93 -58.14
C ILE A 634 43.44 -17.55 -58.26
N LEU A 635 43.24 -16.85 -59.38
CA LEU A 635 43.81 -15.51 -59.56
C LEU A 635 43.30 -14.53 -58.50
N LYS A 636 42.03 -14.65 -58.10
CA LYS A 636 41.44 -13.82 -57.04
C LYS A 636 42.09 -14.06 -55.67
N LEU A 637 42.59 -15.27 -55.39
CA LEU A 637 43.32 -15.61 -54.17
C LEU A 637 44.82 -15.24 -54.21
N LEU A 638 45.30 -14.74 -55.36
CA LEU A 638 46.68 -14.34 -55.57
C LEU A 638 46.84 -12.82 -55.76
N GLU A 639 45.75 -12.06 -55.73
CA GLU A 639 45.79 -10.59 -55.79
C GLU A 639 46.76 -10.02 -54.73
N PRO A 640 47.45 -8.90 -55.01
CA PRO A 640 48.42 -8.32 -54.06
C PRO A 640 47.84 -8.08 -52.67
N VAL A 641 46.57 -7.66 -52.63
CA VAL A 641 45.78 -7.45 -51.42
C VAL A 641 44.37 -7.96 -51.69
N TYR A 642 43.86 -8.80 -50.81
CA TYR A 642 42.47 -9.26 -50.81
C TYR A 642 42.00 -9.46 -49.36
N TYR A 643 40.69 -9.59 -49.16
CA TYR A 643 40.09 -9.80 -47.85
C TYR A 643 39.33 -11.11 -47.86
N THR A 644 39.44 -11.89 -46.78
CA THR A 644 38.75 -13.17 -46.61
C THR A 644 37.81 -13.10 -45.42
N GLY A 645 36.54 -13.45 -45.62
CA GLY A 645 35.55 -13.58 -44.56
C GLY A 645 34.99 -14.99 -44.49
N ILE A 646 34.39 -15.34 -43.35
CA ILE A 646 33.64 -16.57 -43.18
C ILE A 646 32.18 -16.21 -42.88
N GLN A 647 31.26 -17.02 -43.38
CA GLN A 647 29.85 -16.93 -42.98
C GLN A 647 29.47 -18.26 -42.37
N ILE A 648 28.92 -18.20 -41.16
CA ILE A 648 28.40 -19.34 -40.43
C ILE A 648 26.89 -19.23 -40.43
N ALA A 649 26.21 -20.16 -41.08
CA ALA A 649 24.76 -20.31 -41.02
C ALA A 649 24.40 -21.34 -39.95
N ILE A 650 23.38 -21.04 -39.15
CA ILE A 650 22.84 -21.92 -38.11
C ILE A 650 21.39 -22.22 -38.49
N ASP A 651 21.05 -23.49 -38.59
CA ASP A 651 19.69 -23.94 -38.88
C ASP A 651 18.80 -23.89 -37.62
N GLY A 652 17.47 -23.90 -37.82
CA GLY A 652 16.50 -23.95 -36.71
C GLY A 652 16.55 -25.25 -35.90
N THR A 653 16.04 -25.21 -34.67
CA THR A 653 16.03 -26.35 -33.74
C THR A 653 14.62 -26.87 -33.45
N ASP A 654 14.48 -28.20 -33.37
CA ASP A 654 13.24 -28.87 -32.98
C ASP A 654 13.02 -28.92 -31.45
N GLY A 655 13.91 -28.31 -30.66
CA GLY A 655 13.86 -28.24 -29.19
C GLY A 655 14.91 -27.29 -28.60
N ASP A 656 14.96 -27.23 -27.27
CA ASP A 656 15.82 -26.32 -26.52
C ASP A 656 17.30 -26.72 -26.62
N VAL A 657 18.14 -25.72 -26.82
CA VAL A 657 19.59 -25.88 -26.93
C VAL A 657 20.29 -24.90 -26.00
N ALA A 658 21.24 -25.42 -25.22
CA ALA A 658 22.05 -24.63 -24.32
C ALA A 658 23.37 -24.21 -24.98
N LEU A 659 23.68 -22.92 -25.02
CA LEU A 659 24.96 -22.41 -25.53
C LEU A 659 25.89 -21.98 -24.40
N ALA A 660 27.16 -22.34 -24.50
CA ALA A 660 28.21 -21.86 -23.61
C ALA A 660 29.07 -20.79 -24.31
N GLY A 661 29.59 -19.81 -23.58
CA GLY A 661 30.51 -18.82 -24.15
C GLY A 661 31.79 -19.44 -24.73
N SER A 662 32.21 -20.58 -24.18
CA SER A 662 33.35 -21.35 -24.67
C SER A 662 33.07 -22.18 -25.93
N ASP A 663 31.83 -22.30 -26.38
CA ASP A 663 31.50 -22.99 -27.62
C ASP A 663 32.07 -22.23 -28.82
N TYR A 664 32.48 -22.96 -29.86
CA TYR A 664 33.21 -22.37 -30.98
C TYR A 664 32.99 -23.08 -32.30
N VAL A 665 33.26 -22.36 -33.39
CA VAL A 665 33.45 -22.92 -34.73
C VAL A 665 34.84 -22.53 -35.21
N VAL A 666 35.66 -23.52 -35.56
CA VAL A 666 37.00 -23.30 -36.15
C VAL A 666 36.93 -23.65 -37.63
N VAL A 667 37.37 -22.72 -38.47
CA VAL A 667 37.42 -22.88 -39.92
C VAL A 667 38.86 -22.76 -40.41
N GLN A 668 39.41 -23.88 -40.88
CA GLN A 668 40.75 -23.97 -41.45
C GLN A 668 40.65 -24.30 -42.94
N ALA A 669 40.92 -23.32 -43.79
CA ALA A 669 40.88 -23.47 -45.24
C ALA A 669 42.23 -23.15 -45.87
N GLY A 670 42.74 -24.08 -46.67
CA GLY A 670 43.96 -23.92 -47.46
C GLY A 670 43.71 -24.25 -48.93
N SER A 671 44.07 -23.34 -49.82
CA SER A 671 44.11 -23.60 -51.25
C SER A 671 45.32 -24.48 -51.57
N GLN A 672 45.09 -25.58 -52.26
CA GLN A 672 46.10 -26.49 -52.81
C GLN A 672 46.12 -26.27 -54.32
N ILE A 673 47.19 -25.64 -54.81
CA ILE A 673 47.37 -25.32 -56.23
C ILE A 673 48.39 -26.31 -56.80
N ILE A 674 47.97 -27.11 -57.78
CA ILE A 674 48.82 -28.05 -58.49
C ILE A 674 49.30 -27.37 -59.77
N LEU A 675 50.61 -27.20 -59.89
CA LEU A 675 51.30 -26.60 -61.02
C LEU A 675 51.91 -27.69 -61.91
N GLU A 676 51.83 -27.51 -63.23
CA GLU A 676 52.58 -28.32 -64.19
C GLU A 676 53.95 -27.68 -64.45
N LEU A 677 55.04 -28.39 -64.15
CA LEU A 677 56.38 -27.89 -64.43
C LEU A 677 56.64 -27.82 -65.94
N ASN A 678 56.77 -26.60 -66.48
CA ASN A 678 57.25 -26.32 -67.82
C ASN A 678 58.46 -25.35 -67.79
N LYS A 679 59.00 -24.97 -68.96
CA LYS A 679 60.17 -24.06 -69.04
C LYS A 679 59.92 -22.70 -68.37
N ASP A 680 58.69 -22.22 -68.37
CA ASP A 680 58.30 -20.91 -67.81
C ASP A 680 58.18 -20.92 -66.27
N LEU A 681 58.37 -22.08 -65.64
CA LEU A 681 58.37 -22.25 -64.18
C LEU A 681 59.79 -22.32 -63.59
N VAL A 682 60.83 -22.42 -64.41
CA VAL A 682 62.22 -22.65 -63.98
C VAL A 682 63.13 -21.45 -64.30
N ASP A 683 62.80 -20.67 -65.34
CA ASP A 683 63.35 -19.34 -65.62
C ASP A 683 62.53 -18.26 -64.92
#